data_AF-A0A6H1FNY5-F1
#
_entry.id   AF-A0A6H1FNY5-F1
#
_cell.length_a   1.000
_cell.length_b   1.000
_cell.length_c   1.000
_cell.angle_alpha   90.00
_cell.angle_beta   90.00
_cell.angle_gamma   90.00
#
_symmetry.space_group_name_H-M   'P 1'
#
loop_
_entity.id
_entity.type
_entity.pdbx_description
1 polymer ?
#
loop_
_entity_poly.entity_id
_entity_poly.type
_entity_poly.pdbx_seq_one_letter_code
_entity_poly.pdbx_strand_id
1 'polypeptide(L)'
;MNAPFSYASPTLSVEALKHSIAYKLMFTVGKDPAIANKHEWLNATLFAVRDRLVERWLRSNRAQLSQEVRQVYYLSMEFLIGRTLSNALLSLGIYEDVKNALEDMGLDLEELIDEENDPGLGNGGLGRLAACFLDSLATLGLPGRGYGIRYDYGMFKQNIVDGRQKESPDYWLEYGNPWEFKRHNTRYKVRFGGRIQQEGRRSRWVETEEILAVAYDQIIPGYDTDATNTLRLWNAQASSEINLGKFNQGDYFAAVEDKNHSENVSRVLYPDDSTYSGRELRLRQEYFLVSSTMQDILSRHYQLHKTYANLAEKTAIHLNDTHPVLSIPELMRLLIDEHKFSWEEAFEVTCQVFSYTNHTLMSEALETWPVDMLGKILPRHLQIIFEINDYFMKTLQEQYPNDTGLLGRASIIDESNGRRVRMAWLAVVVSHKVNGVSELHSNLMVQSLFADFASIFPMRFSNKTNGVTPRRWLALANPALSDVLDENIGQTWRTDLSQLNDLKQHIDYPTVHEAVRKAKLANKKRLATYIGQQLNVVVSPDALFDVQIKRIHEYKRQLMNVLHVITRYNRIKADPQAEWVPRVNIFAGKAASAYYMAKHIIHLINDVAEVINNDPQVKDKLKVVFIPNYSVSLAQLIIPAADLSEQISLAGTEASGTSNMKFALNGALTIGTLDGANVEMLDHVGEENIFIFGNTAEQVEELRRKGYNPREYYEQDEELRQVLTQIATGAFSPGEPGRYRDLVDSLINFGDHYQVLADYRSYVDCQEKVDQLYQHPEEWTIRAMHNIANMGYFSSDRTIQEYADEIWHIKPVRL
;
A
#
# COMPACT_ATOMS: atom_id res chain seq x y z
N MET A 1 20.20 9.41 -37.20
CA MET A 1 19.33 10.51 -36.75
C MET A 1 18.22 10.66 -37.77
N ASN A 2 16.96 10.67 -37.34
CA ASN A 2 15.84 10.98 -38.22
C ASN A 2 15.86 12.48 -38.57
N ALA A 3 15.26 12.85 -39.70
CA ALA A 3 15.09 14.25 -40.07
C ALA A 3 14.27 14.99 -38.98
N PRO A 4 14.59 16.27 -38.69
CA PRO A 4 13.77 17.08 -37.79
C PRO A 4 12.36 17.20 -38.38
N PHE A 5 11.34 16.97 -37.57
CA PHE A 5 9.94 17.14 -37.94
C PHE A 5 9.26 18.08 -36.95
N SER A 6 8.31 18.87 -37.45
CA SER A 6 7.49 19.76 -36.64
C SER A 6 6.21 19.04 -36.23
N TYR A 7 5.76 19.26 -34.99
CA TYR A 7 4.45 18.83 -34.49
C TYR A 7 3.80 19.97 -33.70
N ALA A 8 2.48 19.97 -33.60
CA ALA A 8 1.74 20.93 -32.78
C ALA A 8 1.59 20.38 -31.36
N SER A 9 2.17 21.06 -30.37
CA SER A 9 1.96 20.71 -28.95
C SER A 9 0.51 21.02 -28.52
N PRO A 10 -0.13 20.18 -27.70
CA PRO A 10 -1.49 20.44 -27.23
C PRO A 10 -1.55 21.71 -26.38
N THR A 11 -2.41 22.66 -26.75
CA THR A 11 -2.66 23.87 -25.95
C THR A 11 -3.58 23.58 -24.76
N LEU A 12 -3.50 24.40 -23.70
CA LEU A 12 -4.23 24.17 -22.44
C LEU A 12 -5.56 24.94 -22.32
N SER A 13 -6.02 25.64 -23.37
CA SER A 13 -7.30 26.36 -23.28
C SER A 13 -8.50 25.44 -23.27
N VAL A 14 -9.61 25.88 -22.67
CA VAL A 14 -10.91 25.18 -22.65
C VAL A 14 -11.34 24.75 -24.06
N GLU A 15 -11.26 25.65 -25.05
CA GLU A 15 -11.60 25.33 -26.45
C GLU A 15 -10.69 24.26 -27.07
N ALA A 16 -9.40 24.27 -26.74
CA ALA A 16 -8.47 23.25 -27.20
C ALA A 16 -8.71 21.90 -26.53
N LEU A 17 -9.13 21.90 -25.27
CA LEU A 17 -9.53 20.70 -24.55
C LEU A 17 -10.81 20.11 -25.14
N LYS A 18 -11.85 20.93 -25.39
CA LYS A 18 -13.09 20.51 -26.08
C LYS A 18 -12.78 19.86 -27.42
N HIS A 19 -11.97 20.52 -28.23
CA HIS A 19 -11.53 19.99 -29.52
C HIS A 19 -10.77 18.67 -29.36
N SER A 20 -9.81 18.60 -28.43
CA SER A 20 -9.01 17.40 -28.18
C SER A 20 -9.88 16.24 -27.71
N ILE A 21 -10.81 16.46 -26.77
CA ILE A 21 -11.70 15.42 -26.24
C ILE A 21 -12.62 14.90 -27.36
N ALA A 22 -13.29 15.79 -28.09
CA ALA A 22 -14.15 15.40 -29.22
C ALA A 22 -13.36 14.65 -30.31
N TYR A 23 -12.14 15.12 -30.63
CA TYR A 23 -11.25 14.45 -31.58
C TYR A 23 -10.89 13.03 -31.11
N LYS A 24 -10.55 12.85 -29.82
CA LYS A 24 -10.25 11.53 -29.26
C LYS A 24 -11.47 10.61 -29.29
N LEU A 25 -12.66 11.13 -28.99
CA LEU A 25 -13.89 10.35 -29.09
C LEU A 25 -14.10 9.85 -30.53
N MET A 26 -14.02 10.73 -31.52
CA MET A 26 -14.33 10.38 -32.90
C MET A 26 -13.25 9.51 -33.56
N PHE A 27 -11.97 9.79 -33.33
CA PHE A 27 -10.87 9.19 -34.11
C PHE A 27 -10.00 8.21 -33.33
N THR A 28 -10.03 8.23 -32.00
CA THR A 28 -9.32 7.24 -31.16
C THR A 28 -10.28 6.20 -30.62
N VAL A 29 -11.41 6.62 -30.03
CA VAL A 29 -12.45 5.71 -29.52
C VAL A 29 -13.34 5.20 -30.67
N GLY A 30 -13.55 6.01 -31.71
CA GLY A 30 -14.34 5.63 -32.88
C GLY A 30 -15.85 5.77 -32.66
N LYS A 31 -16.28 6.78 -31.90
CA LYS A 31 -17.69 6.98 -31.51
C LYS A 31 -18.24 8.32 -31.96
N ASP A 32 -19.52 8.32 -32.33
CA ASP A 32 -20.28 9.53 -32.61
C ASP A 32 -20.71 10.18 -31.28
N PRO A 33 -20.43 11.48 -31.04
CA PRO A 33 -20.88 12.20 -29.86
C PRO A 33 -22.36 12.02 -29.51
N ALA A 34 -23.23 11.86 -30.51
CA ALA A 34 -24.67 11.75 -30.32
C ALA A 34 -25.13 10.46 -29.61
N ILE A 35 -24.29 9.42 -29.57
CA ILE A 35 -24.62 8.11 -28.98
C ILE A 35 -23.56 7.61 -27.99
N ALA A 36 -22.53 8.41 -27.71
CA ALA A 36 -21.44 8.02 -26.85
C ALA A 36 -21.88 7.91 -25.39
N ASN A 37 -21.50 6.83 -24.72
CA ASN A 37 -21.79 6.64 -23.30
C ASN A 37 -20.73 7.31 -22.40
N LYS A 38 -20.97 7.35 -21.08
CA LYS A 38 -20.06 7.98 -20.11
C LYS A 38 -18.66 7.40 -20.16
N HIS A 39 -18.53 6.08 -20.26
CA HIS A 39 -17.22 5.42 -20.31
C HIS A 39 -16.42 5.79 -21.58
N GLU A 40 -17.09 5.95 -22.72
CA GLU A 40 -16.47 6.39 -23.97
C GLU A 40 -15.99 7.85 -23.90
N TRP A 41 -16.80 8.73 -23.27
CA TRP A 41 -16.42 10.11 -22.96
C TRP A 41 -15.25 10.19 -21.95
N LEU A 42 -15.25 9.33 -20.94
CA LEU A 42 -14.13 9.17 -20.04
C LEU A 42 -12.87 8.82 -20.83
N ASN A 43 -12.87 7.75 -21.64
CA ASN A 43 -11.70 7.34 -22.42
C ASN A 43 -11.19 8.46 -23.34
N ALA A 44 -12.08 9.19 -24.00
CA ALA A 44 -11.72 10.35 -24.81
C ALA A 44 -10.99 11.43 -23.99
N THR A 45 -11.49 11.71 -22.78
CA THR A 45 -10.89 12.64 -21.82
C THR A 45 -9.53 12.16 -21.34
N LEU A 46 -9.42 10.88 -20.94
CA LEU A 46 -8.16 10.25 -20.52
C LEU A 46 -7.08 10.39 -21.61
N PHE A 47 -7.41 10.10 -22.87
CA PHE A 47 -6.47 10.26 -23.97
C PHE A 47 -6.06 11.72 -24.21
N ALA A 48 -6.99 12.66 -24.10
CA ALA A 48 -6.71 14.09 -24.27
C ALA A 48 -5.76 14.62 -23.18
N VAL A 49 -5.95 14.18 -21.94
CA VAL A 49 -5.08 14.55 -20.81
C VAL A 49 -3.73 13.85 -20.90
N ARG A 50 -3.71 12.56 -21.25
CA ARG A 50 -2.48 11.78 -21.43
C ARG A 50 -1.54 12.39 -22.46
N ASP A 51 -2.06 12.87 -23.59
CA ASP A 51 -1.23 13.50 -24.63
C ASP A 51 -0.44 14.71 -24.10
N ARG A 52 -1.02 15.48 -23.18
CA ARG A 52 -0.34 16.61 -22.50
C ARG A 52 0.76 16.14 -21.56
N LEU A 53 0.58 15.00 -20.89
CA LEU A 53 1.62 14.38 -20.05
C LEU A 53 2.79 13.82 -20.86
N VAL A 54 2.55 13.30 -22.08
CA VAL A 54 3.59 12.69 -22.91
C VAL A 54 4.72 13.69 -23.21
N GLU A 55 4.40 14.96 -23.46
CA GLU A 55 5.42 15.98 -23.73
C GLU A 55 6.30 16.26 -22.51
N ARG A 56 5.70 16.39 -21.31
CA ARG A 56 6.45 16.47 -20.04
C ARG A 56 7.34 15.23 -19.88
N TRP A 57 6.79 14.04 -20.12
CA TRP A 57 7.52 12.78 -19.99
C TRP A 57 8.72 12.62 -20.92
N LEU A 58 8.58 12.99 -22.19
CA LEU A 58 9.68 12.96 -23.13
C LEU A 58 10.76 13.99 -22.80
N ARG A 59 10.39 15.15 -22.24
CA ARG A 59 11.33 16.18 -21.77
C ARG A 59 12.10 15.69 -20.54
N SER A 60 11.41 15.19 -19.50
CA SER A 60 12.07 14.66 -18.30
C SER A 60 13.03 13.51 -18.61
N ASN A 61 12.60 12.56 -19.45
CA ASN A 61 13.48 11.45 -19.87
C ASN A 61 14.72 11.94 -20.62
N ARG A 62 14.57 12.91 -21.54
CA ARG A 62 15.73 13.48 -22.26
C ARG A 62 16.69 14.20 -21.30
N ALA A 63 16.16 14.98 -20.37
CA ALA A 63 16.96 15.69 -19.37
C ALA A 63 17.77 14.70 -18.51
N GLN A 64 17.12 13.66 -17.98
CA GLN A 64 17.76 12.59 -17.21
C GLN A 64 18.90 11.92 -17.97
N LEU A 65 18.69 11.57 -19.25
CA LEU A 65 19.71 10.93 -20.08
C LEU A 65 20.87 11.89 -20.37
N SER A 66 20.59 13.14 -20.72
CA SER A 66 21.62 14.13 -21.07
C SER A 66 22.52 14.54 -19.91
N GLN A 67 22.01 14.48 -18.68
CA GLN A 67 22.74 14.83 -17.46
C GLN A 67 23.44 13.61 -16.82
N GLU A 68 23.22 12.41 -17.35
CA GLU A 68 23.78 11.15 -16.83
C GLU A 68 23.59 10.98 -15.31
N VAL A 69 22.43 11.39 -14.80
CA VAL A 69 22.15 11.38 -13.35
C VAL A 69 22.07 9.95 -12.79
N ARG A 70 22.45 9.78 -11.52
CA ARG A 70 22.17 8.55 -10.77
C ARG A 70 20.66 8.38 -10.64
N GLN A 71 20.14 7.17 -10.88
CA GLN A 71 18.70 6.88 -10.85
C GLN A 71 18.36 5.90 -9.73
N VAL A 72 17.21 6.10 -9.09
CA VAL A 72 16.62 5.12 -8.17
C VAL A 72 15.62 4.22 -8.89
N TYR A 73 15.73 2.91 -8.67
CA TYR A 73 14.79 1.90 -9.10
C TYR A 73 14.09 1.33 -7.88
N TYR A 74 12.80 1.63 -7.74
CA TYR A 74 11.99 1.22 -6.61
C TYR A 74 11.18 -0.03 -6.97
N LEU A 75 11.54 -1.17 -6.40
CA LEU A 75 10.94 -2.47 -6.73
C LEU A 75 9.88 -2.83 -5.69
N SER A 76 8.66 -3.11 -6.15
CA SER A 76 7.60 -3.59 -5.27
C SER A 76 6.64 -4.53 -6.01
N MET A 77 6.09 -5.50 -5.28
CA MET A 77 5.02 -6.37 -5.79
C MET A 77 3.70 -5.61 -5.93
N GLU A 78 3.53 -4.47 -5.26
CA GLU A 78 2.28 -3.72 -5.33
C GLU A 78 2.48 -2.21 -5.49
N PHE A 79 1.60 -1.59 -6.29
CA PHE A 79 1.46 -0.15 -6.48
C PHE A 79 -0.02 0.22 -6.45
N LEU A 80 -0.53 0.61 -5.28
CA LEU A 80 -1.93 0.97 -5.10
C LEU A 80 -2.18 2.43 -5.52
N ILE A 81 -2.09 2.74 -6.81
CA ILE A 81 -2.09 4.13 -7.33
C ILE A 81 -3.45 4.84 -7.24
N GLY A 82 -4.56 4.09 -7.34
CA GLY A 82 -5.91 4.63 -7.46
C GLY A 82 -6.20 5.24 -8.84
N ARG A 83 -7.38 5.83 -9.01
CA ARG A 83 -7.76 6.56 -10.23
C ARG A 83 -6.72 7.61 -10.61
N THR A 84 -6.38 7.67 -11.89
CA THR A 84 -5.24 8.47 -12.39
C THR A 84 -5.69 9.80 -12.97
N LEU A 85 -6.91 9.93 -13.50
CA LEU A 85 -7.38 11.16 -14.14
C LEU A 85 -7.30 12.36 -13.22
N SER A 86 -7.95 12.31 -12.05
CA SER A 86 -7.97 13.44 -11.11
C SER A 86 -6.58 13.87 -10.68
N ASN A 87 -5.66 12.91 -10.49
CA ASN A 87 -4.26 13.18 -10.18
C ASN A 87 -3.51 13.84 -11.33
N ALA A 88 -3.72 13.35 -12.56
CA ALA A 88 -3.12 13.96 -13.75
C ALA A 88 -3.62 15.40 -13.96
N LEU A 89 -4.91 15.64 -13.78
CA LEU A 89 -5.52 16.97 -13.88
C LEU A 89 -4.93 17.94 -12.86
N LEU A 90 -4.80 17.50 -11.60
CA LEU A 90 -4.21 18.30 -10.53
C LEU A 90 -2.72 18.60 -10.80
N SER A 91 -1.91 17.60 -11.14
CA SER A 91 -0.47 17.79 -11.43
C SER A 91 -0.20 18.66 -12.66
N LEU A 92 -1.12 18.66 -13.63
CA LEU A 92 -1.05 19.53 -14.80
C LEU A 92 -1.54 20.95 -14.52
N GLY A 93 -2.33 21.17 -13.45
CA GLY A 93 -2.97 22.44 -13.16
C GLY A 93 -4.15 22.76 -14.09
N ILE A 94 -4.84 21.74 -14.60
CA ILE A 94 -5.92 21.89 -15.61
C ILE A 94 -7.27 21.31 -15.15
N TYR A 95 -7.44 21.09 -13.85
CA TYR A 95 -8.67 20.49 -13.31
C TYR A 95 -9.91 21.31 -13.69
N GLU A 96 -9.89 22.61 -13.38
CA GLU A 96 -11.00 23.52 -13.72
C GLU A 96 -11.15 23.72 -15.23
N ASP A 97 -10.05 23.74 -16.01
CA ASP A 97 -10.14 23.87 -17.47
C ASP A 97 -10.84 22.67 -18.11
N VAL A 98 -10.55 21.45 -17.65
CA VAL A 98 -11.19 20.22 -18.12
C VAL A 98 -12.64 20.14 -17.64
N LYS A 99 -12.90 20.53 -16.40
CA LYS A 99 -14.26 20.61 -15.87
C LYS A 99 -15.13 21.55 -16.70
N ASN A 100 -14.67 22.79 -16.92
CA ASN A 100 -15.38 23.78 -17.75
C ASN A 100 -15.55 23.29 -19.20
N ALA A 101 -14.53 22.63 -19.77
CA ALA A 101 -14.62 22.06 -21.11
C ALA A 101 -15.71 20.98 -21.22
N LEU A 102 -15.81 20.09 -20.23
CA LEU A 102 -16.82 19.04 -20.19
C LEU A 102 -18.22 19.61 -19.91
N GLU A 103 -18.34 20.57 -19.00
CA GLU A 103 -19.62 21.26 -18.73
C GLU A 103 -20.16 21.95 -19.98
N ASP A 104 -19.32 22.65 -20.74
CA ASP A 104 -19.66 23.25 -22.05
C ASP A 104 -20.11 22.20 -23.08
N MET A 105 -19.68 20.95 -22.92
CA MET A 105 -20.06 19.81 -23.76
C MET A 105 -21.28 19.06 -23.20
N GLY A 106 -21.82 19.48 -22.05
CA GLY A 106 -22.98 18.86 -21.38
C GLY A 106 -22.63 17.61 -20.56
N LEU A 107 -21.40 17.49 -20.08
CA LEU A 107 -20.88 16.35 -19.31
C LEU A 107 -20.42 16.81 -17.91
N ASP A 108 -20.55 15.93 -16.93
CA ASP A 108 -20.07 16.17 -15.56
C ASP A 108 -18.75 15.43 -15.32
N LEU A 109 -17.71 16.15 -14.88
CA LEU A 109 -16.37 15.57 -14.67
C LEU A 109 -16.36 14.53 -13.55
N GLU A 110 -17.11 14.75 -12.45
CA GLU A 110 -17.11 13.84 -11.31
C GLU A 110 -17.79 12.52 -11.68
N GLU A 111 -18.90 12.57 -12.43
CA GLU A 111 -19.53 11.38 -12.99
C GLU A 111 -18.60 10.60 -13.92
N LEU A 112 -17.77 11.28 -14.73
CA LEU A 112 -16.79 10.60 -15.58
C LEU A 112 -15.65 9.99 -14.75
N ILE A 113 -15.13 10.70 -13.74
CA ILE A 113 -14.10 10.15 -12.83
C ILE A 113 -14.64 8.91 -12.11
N ASP A 114 -15.93 8.88 -11.77
CA ASP A 114 -16.55 7.71 -11.12
C ASP A 114 -16.63 6.46 -12.00
N GLU A 115 -16.61 6.62 -13.32
CA GLU A 115 -16.51 5.51 -14.29
C GLU A 115 -15.07 4.98 -14.44
N GLU A 116 -14.05 5.67 -13.92
CA GLU A 116 -12.66 5.19 -13.95
C GLU A 116 -12.47 4.06 -12.92
N ASN A 117 -11.97 2.91 -13.36
CA ASN A 117 -11.62 1.81 -12.45
C ASN A 117 -10.33 2.12 -11.68
N ASP A 118 -10.28 1.82 -10.39
CA ASP A 118 -9.03 1.74 -9.64
C ASP A 118 -8.14 0.65 -10.26
N PRO A 119 -6.86 0.93 -10.59
CA PRO A 119 -5.96 -0.10 -11.06
C PRO A 119 -5.73 -1.18 -9.99
N GLY A 120 -6.02 -2.43 -10.35
CA GLY A 120 -5.84 -3.62 -9.52
C GLY A 120 -4.37 -4.00 -9.35
N LEU A 121 -3.56 -3.09 -8.81
CA LEU A 121 -2.09 -3.23 -8.75
C LEU A 121 -1.57 -3.29 -7.31
N GLY A 122 -2.45 -3.25 -6.30
CA GLY A 122 -2.05 -3.36 -4.91
C GLY A 122 -3.20 -3.76 -4.00
N ASN A 123 -2.88 -3.96 -2.72
CA ASN A 123 -3.80 -4.40 -1.68
C ASN A 123 -3.81 -3.45 -0.48
N GLY A 124 -2.63 -3.08 0.04
CA GLY A 124 -2.51 -2.49 1.36
C GLY A 124 -1.64 -1.25 1.48
N GLY A 125 -1.15 -1.04 2.71
CA GLY A 125 -0.33 0.11 3.07
C GLY A 125 1.01 0.15 2.34
N LEU A 126 1.63 -1.01 2.07
CA LEU A 126 2.90 -1.13 1.35
C LEU A 126 2.75 -0.62 -0.11
N GLY A 127 1.75 -1.11 -0.84
CA GLY A 127 1.47 -0.65 -2.20
C GLY A 127 1.02 0.80 -2.26
N ARG A 128 0.32 1.29 -1.24
CA ARG A 128 -0.09 2.71 -1.16
C ARG A 128 1.08 3.63 -0.86
N LEU A 129 2.03 3.19 -0.05
CA LEU A 129 3.28 3.89 0.23
C LEU A 129 4.11 4.01 -1.05
N ALA A 130 4.31 2.90 -1.77
CA ALA A 130 5.01 2.89 -3.05
C ALA A 130 4.42 3.92 -4.04
N ALA A 131 3.08 4.01 -4.11
CA ALA A 131 2.41 5.01 -4.94
C ALA A 131 2.60 6.46 -4.45
N CYS A 132 2.59 6.73 -3.13
CA CYS A 132 2.94 8.06 -2.59
C CYS A 132 4.39 8.43 -2.88
N PHE A 133 5.31 7.47 -2.79
CA PHE A 133 6.73 7.66 -3.03
C PHE A 133 7.03 7.99 -4.49
N LEU A 134 6.36 7.35 -5.45
CA LEU A 134 6.51 7.70 -6.86
C LEU A 134 6.02 9.12 -7.17
N ASP A 135 4.91 9.54 -6.55
CA ASP A 135 4.36 10.89 -6.67
C ASP A 135 5.32 11.95 -6.09
N SER A 136 5.88 11.70 -4.90
CA SER A 136 6.89 12.56 -4.27
C SER A 136 8.20 12.61 -5.07
N LEU A 137 8.69 11.47 -5.57
CA LEU A 137 9.88 11.43 -6.44
C LEU A 137 9.68 12.32 -7.69
N ALA A 138 8.50 12.25 -8.31
CA ALA A 138 8.19 13.07 -9.48
C ALA A 138 8.07 14.56 -9.11
N THR A 139 7.38 14.88 -8.01
CA THR A 139 7.17 16.26 -7.53
C THR A 139 8.50 16.94 -7.17
N LEU A 140 9.42 16.22 -6.52
CA LEU A 140 10.75 16.73 -6.18
C LEU A 140 11.74 16.74 -7.37
N GLY A 141 11.29 16.34 -8.57
CA GLY A 141 12.14 16.28 -9.76
C GLY A 141 13.26 15.22 -9.67
N LEU A 142 13.14 14.26 -8.75
CA LEU A 142 14.15 13.23 -8.51
C LEU A 142 14.03 12.10 -9.55
N PRO A 143 15.16 11.66 -10.14
CA PRO A 143 15.16 10.65 -11.20
C PRO A 143 14.85 9.26 -10.64
N GLY A 144 13.61 8.81 -10.83
CA GLY A 144 13.13 7.55 -10.28
C GLY A 144 12.29 6.72 -11.24
N ARG A 145 12.24 5.42 -11.00
CA ARG A 145 11.34 4.50 -11.71
C ARG A 145 10.83 3.41 -10.79
N GLY A 146 9.51 3.23 -10.77
CA GLY A 146 8.87 2.10 -10.10
C GLY A 146 8.87 0.86 -11.00
N TYR A 147 9.12 -0.31 -10.43
CA TYR A 147 9.00 -1.60 -11.11
C TYR A 147 8.06 -2.54 -10.35
N GLY A 148 7.05 -3.05 -11.04
CA GLY A 148 6.08 -4.01 -10.51
C GLY A 148 5.55 -4.96 -11.58
N ILE A 149 4.50 -5.71 -11.25
CA ILE A 149 3.81 -6.63 -12.16
C ILE A 149 2.49 -6.00 -12.60
N ARG A 150 2.14 -6.18 -13.88
CA ARG A 150 0.84 -5.78 -14.43
C ARG A 150 -0.16 -6.91 -14.20
N TYR A 151 -0.87 -6.87 -13.08
CA TYR A 151 -1.87 -7.89 -12.75
C TYR A 151 -3.15 -7.72 -13.56
N ASP A 152 -3.61 -8.81 -14.19
CA ASP A 152 -4.83 -8.77 -15.00
C ASP A 152 -6.10 -8.57 -14.15
N TYR A 153 -6.14 -9.14 -12.93
CA TYR A 153 -7.33 -9.20 -12.07
C TYR A 153 -7.12 -8.67 -10.66
N GLY A 154 -6.03 -7.93 -10.42
CA GLY A 154 -5.62 -7.47 -9.10
C GLY A 154 -5.63 -8.57 -8.04
N MET A 155 -6.00 -8.23 -6.80
CA MET A 155 -6.17 -9.23 -5.75
C MET A 155 -7.55 -9.90 -5.86
N PHE A 156 -8.62 -9.12 -5.73
CA PHE A 156 -10.01 -9.46 -6.02
C PHE A 156 -10.92 -8.24 -5.78
N LYS A 157 -12.10 -8.26 -6.41
CA LYS A 157 -13.25 -7.42 -6.05
C LYS A 157 -14.03 -8.09 -4.92
N GLN A 158 -14.20 -7.35 -3.81
CA GLN A 158 -14.91 -7.83 -2.62
C GLN A 158 -16.40 -7.57 -2.78
N ASN A 159 -17.22 -8.59 -2.57
CA ASN A 159 -18.66 -8.45 -2.42
C ASN A 159 -19.07 -8.93 -1.02
N ILE A 160 -20.14 -8.38 -0.47
CA ILE A 160 -20.75 -8.85 0.78
C ILE A 160 -22.06 -9.54 0.42
N VAL A 161 -22.15 -10.84 0.67
CA VAL A 161 -23.33 -11.68 0.40
C VAL A 161 -23.69 -12.39 1.70
N ASP A 162 -24.91 -12.17 2.18
CA ASP A 162 -25.39 -12.68 3.47
C ASP A 162 -24.42 -12.36 4.62
N GLY A 163 -23.95 -11.11 4.67
CA GLY A 163 -22.96 -10.62 5.65
C GLY A 163 -21.53 -11.13 5.45
N ARG A 164 -21.26 -12.00 4.47
CA ARG A 164 -19.95 -12.65 4.26
C ARG A 164 -19.19 -12.05 3.09
N GLN A 165 -17.88 -11.96 3.23
CA GLN A 165 -17.00 -11.66 2.10
C GLN A 165 -17.07 -12.77 1.03
N LYS A 166 -17.29 -12.36 -0.22
CA LYS A 166 -17.16 -13.17 -1.43
C LYS A 166 -16.20 -12.50 -2.40
N GLU A 167 -15.22 -13.25 -2.87
CA GLU A 167 -14.24 -12.78 -3.85
C GLU A 167 -14.73 -13.01 -5.28
N SER A 168 -14.49 -12.02 -6.14
CA SER A 168 -14.65 -12.11 -7.59
C SER A 168 -13.45 -11.47 -8.27
N PRO A 169 -13.11 -11.84 -9.52
CA PRO A 169 -12.01 -11.17 -10.23
C PRO A 169 -12.26 -9.66 -10.35
N ASP A 170 -11.20 -8.86 -10.22
CA ASP A 170 -11.25 -7.41 -10.39
C ASP A 170 -10.98 -7.05 -11.86
N TYR A 171 -12.04 -6.85 -12.65
CA TYR A 171 -11.96 -6.64 -14.10
C TYR A 171 -11.56 -5.21 -14.51
N TRP A 172 -10.56 -4.62 -13.84
CA TRP A 172 -10.13 -3.24 -14.07
C TRP A 172 -9.62 -2.95 -15.50
N LEU A 173 -9.23 -4.00 -16.23
CA LEU A 173 -8.75 -3.95 -17.62
C LEU A 173 -9.80 -4.31 -18.68
N GLU A 174 -11.07 -4.53 -18.31
CA GLU A 174 -12.13 -4.95 -19.24
C GLU A 174 -12.22 -4.04 -20.48
N TYR A 175 -12.10 -2.73 -20.28
CA TYR A 175 -12.13 -1.71 -21.34
C TYR A 175 -10.74 -1.24 -21.77
N GLY A 176 -9.69 -1.97 -21.35
CA GLY A 176 -8.30 -1.53 -21.44
C GLY A 176 -7.94 -0.47 -20.39
N ASN A 177 -6.71 0.05 -20.49
CA ASN A 177 -6.24 1.15 -19.64
C ASN A 177 -5.60 2.23 -20.51
N PRO A 178 -6.27 3.39 -20.71
CA PRO A 178 -5.74 4.48 -21.52
C PRO A 178 -4.41 5.04 -21.02
N TRP A 179 -4.03 4.86 -19.76
CA TRP A 179 -2.78 5.41 -19.21
C TRP A 179 -1.52 4.62 -19.59
N GLU A 180 -1.67 3.43 -20.15
CA GLU A 180 -0.55 2.53 -20.41
C GLU A 180 0.07 2.72 -21.80
N PHE A 181 1.41 2.62 -21.83
CA PHE A 181 2.20 2.52 -23.04
C PHE A 181 2.85 1.13 -23.12
N LYS A 182 2.26 0.25 -23.92
CA LYS A 182 2.87 -1.07 -24.21
C LYS A 182 4.19 -0.89 -24.95
N ARG A 183 5.27 -1.46 -24.41
CA ARG A 183 6.62 -1.39 -25.00
C ARG A 183 6.98 -2.70 -25.68
N HIS A 184 6.51 -2.89 -26.91
CA HIS A 184 6.76 -4.11 -27.69
C HIS A 184 8.24 -4.48 -27.85
N ASN A 185 9.13 -3.48 -27.88
CA ASN A 185 10.58 -3.69 -28.02
C ASN A 185 11.31 -3.91 -26.68
N THR A 186 10.65 -3.65 -25.55
CA THR A 186 11.19 -3.89 -24.21
C THR A 186 10.59 -5.18 -23.69
N ARG A 187 11.26 -6.28 -24.05
CA ARG A 187 10.86 -7.63 -23.67
C ARG A 187 12.07 -8.46 -23.26
N TYR A 188 11.92 -9.23 -22.20
CA TYR A 188 12.99 -10.02 -21.61
C TYR A 188 12.54 -11.47 -21.40
N LYS A 189 13.48 -12.41 -21.53
CA LYS A 189 13.21 -13.82 -21.26
C LYS A 189 13.46 -14.07 -19.78
N VAL A 190 12.47 -14.61 -19.09
CA VAL A 190 12.56 -15.07 -17.71
C VAL A 190 12.59 -16.58 -17.73
N ARG A 191 13.57 -17.17 -17.05
CA ARG A 191 13.85 -18.61 -17.06
C ARG A 191 13.43 -19.28 -15.75
N PHE A 192 12.91 -20.50 -15.82
CA PHE A 192 12.58 -21.32 -14.65
C PHE A 192 13.05 -22.76 -14.83
N GLY A 193 13.24 -23.47 -13.72
CA GLY A 193 13.56 -24.90 -13.72
C GLY A 193 14.93 -25.21 -14.30
N GLY A 194 15.01 -26.28 -15.08
CA GLY A 194 16.24 -26.70 -15.76
C GLY A 194 17.32 -27.22 -14.81
N ARG A 195 18.57 -27.19 -15.28
CA ARG A 195 19.73 -27.72 -14.54
C ARG A 195 20.98 -26.89 -14.75
N ILE A 196 21.95 -27.05 -13.84
CA ILE A 196 23.26 -26.43 -13.95
C ILE A 196 24.23 -27.41 -14.62
N GLN A 197 24.90 -26.93 -15.67
CA GLN A 197 25.98 -27.64 -16.34
C GLN A 197 27.30 -26.94 -16.04
N GLN A 198 28.26 -27.69 -15.49
CA GLN A 198 29.60 -27.18 -15.23
C GLN A 198 30.47 -27.31 -16.49
N GLU A 199 31.03 -26.20 -16.96
CA GLU A 199 31.98 -26.13 -18.08
C GLU A 199 33.31 -25.53 -17.56
N GLY A 200 34.16 -26.39 -16.99
CA GLY A 200 35.38 -25.96 -16.31
C GLY A 200 35.06 -25.10 -15.08
N ARG A 201 35.48 -23.83 -15.08
CA ARG A 201 35.17 -22.87 -14.00
C ARG A 201 33.85 -22.11 -14.22
N ARG A 202 33.15 -22.31 -15.33
CA ARG A 202 31.90 -21.61 -15.64
C ARG A 202 30.69 -22.50 -15.39
N SER A 203 29.65 -21.91 -14.80
CA SER A 203 28.34 -22.55 -14.64
C SER A 203 27.42 -22.07 -15.77
N ARG A 204 26.71 -22.98 -16.42
CA ARG A 204 25.64 -22.66 -17.36
C ARG A 204 24.30 -23.18 -16.85
N TRP A 205 23.29 -22.31 -16.87
CA TRP A 205 21.92 -22.69 -16.58
C TRP A 205 21.20 -23.02 -17.88
N VAL A 206 20.84 -24.30 -18.06
CA VAL A 206 20.34 -24.87 -19.31
C VAL A 206 19.05 -25.65 -19.10
N GLU A 207 18.36 -25.96 -20.20
CA GLU A 207 17.10 -26.75 -20.20
C GLU A 207 15.98 -26.09 -19.38
N THR A 208 15.91 -24.77 -19.43
CA THR A 208 14.94 -23.95 -18.69
C THR A 208 13.63 -23.79 -19.44
N GLU A 209 12.54 -23.65 -18.69
CA GLU A 209 11.29 -23.06 -19.18
C GLU A 209 11.48 -21.55 -19.41
N GLU A 210 10.88 -20.97 -20.45
CA GLU A 210 10.99 -19.54 -20.77
C GLU A 210 9.62 -18.85 -20.83
N ILE A 211 9.46 -17.79 -20.04
CA ILE A 211 8.33 -16.85 -20.08
C ILE A 211 8.85 -15.51 -20.61
N LEU A 212 8.09 -14.83 -21.47
CA LEU A 212 8.43 -13.47 -21.92
C LEU A 212 7.80 -12.43 -21.00
N ALA A 213 8.63 -11.53 -20.46
CA ALA A 213 8.18 -10.34 -19.76
C ALA A 213 8.10 -9.17 -20.74
N VAL A 214 6.95 -8.53 -20.86
CA VAL A 214 6.74 -7.35 -21.72
C VAL A 214 6.41 -6.13 -20.86
N ALA A 215 7.11 -5.02 -21.09
CA ALA A 215 6.92 -3.80 -20.31
C ALA A 215 5.67 -3.02 -20.73
N TYR A 216 4.95 -2.51 -19.75
CA TYR A 216 3.92 -1.49 -19.86
C TYR A 216 4.34 -0.30 -18.99
N ASP A 217 4.48 0.87 -19.59
CA ASP A 217 4.86 2.08 -18.87
C ASP A 217 3.61 2.92 -18.55
N GLN A 218 3.54 3.47 -17.35
CA GLN A 218 2.61 4.54 -16.97
C GLN A 218 3.42 5.78 -16.53
N ILE A 219 2.91 6.97 -16.86
CA ILE A 219 3.54 8.24 -16.52
C ILE A 219 3.12 8.61 -15.10
N ILE A 220 4.10 8.93 -14.24
CA ILE A 220 3.84 9.48 -12.91
C ILE A 220 4.16 10.99 -12.96
N PRO A 221 3.15 11.87 -12.99
CA PRO A 221 3.37 13.31 -13.05
C PRO A 221 3.77 13.90 -11.69
N GLY A 222 4.74 14.82 -11.68
CA GLY A 222 5.01 15.65 -10.52
C GLY A 222 4.04 16.82 -10.44
N TYR A 223 3.72 17.27 -9.22
CA TYR A 223 2.87 18.45 -9.00
C TYR A 223 3.68 19.74 -9.07
N ASP A 224 3.12 20.77 -9.72
CA ASP A 224 3.76 22.09 -9.94
C ASP A 224 5.17 21.99 -10.55
N THR A 225 5.36 21.03 -11.45
CA THR A 225 6.62 20.81 -12.15
C THR A 225 6.38 20.14 -13.50
N ASP A 226 7.33 20.34 -14.42
CA ASP A 226 7.40 19.58 -15.68
C ASP A 226 8.02 18.19 -15.48
N ALA A 227 8.49 17.88 -14.26
CA ALA A 227 9.08 16.59 -13.93
C ALA A 227 8.05 15.47 -13.95
N THR A 228 8.49 14.32 -14.44
CA THR A 228 7.71 13.09 -14.47
C THR A 228 8.64 11.92 -14.23
N ASN A 229 8.09 10.87 -13.63
CA ASN A 229 8.74 9.57 -13.50
C ASN A 229 7.93 8.49 -14.24
N THR A 230 8.45 7.27 -14.21
CA THR A 230 7.82 6.12 -14.89
C THR A 230 7.50 5.03 -13.88
N LEU A 231 6.29 4.49 -13.93
CA LEU A 231 5.97 3.19 -13.36
C LEU A 231 6.01 2.16 -14.49
N ARG A 232 6.88 1.16 -14.39
CA ARG A 232 7.00 0.06 -15.35
C ARG A 232 6.42 -1.21 -14.74
N LEU A 233 5.44 -1.78 -15.45
CA LEU A 233 4.75 -2.99 -15.04
C LEU A 233 5.02 -4.11 -16.04
N TRP A 234 5.42 -5.27 -15.54
CA TRP A 234 5.70 -6.44 -16.37
C TRP A 234 4.46 -7.31 -16.56
N ASN A 235 4.12 -7.59 -17.82
CA ASN A 235 3.09 -8.55 -18.20
C ASN A 235 3.74 -9.81 -18.74
N ALA A 236 3.28 -10.97 -18.29
CA ALA A 236 3.77 -12.25 -18.79
C ALA A 236 3.09 -12.58 -20.12
N GLN A 237 3.88 -13.05 -21.07
CA GLN A 237 3.41 -13.59 -22.33
C GLN A 237 4.09 -14.93 -22.58
N ALA A 238 3.33 -15.87 -23.14
CA ALA A 238 3.90 -17.15 -23.57
C ALA A 238 4.93 -16.93 -24.69
N SER A 239 6.01 -17.71 -24.67
CA SER A 239 7.02 -17.70 -25.74
C SER A 239 6.49 -18.24 -27.07
N SER A 240 5.41 -19.03 -27.03
CA SER A 240 4.61 -19.48 -28.18
C SER A 240 3.12 -19.37 -27.83
N GLU A 241 2.33 -18.66 -28.64
CA GLU A 241 0.91 -18.41 -28.34
C GLU A 241 0.02 -19.67 -28.46
N ILE A 242 0.41 -20.62 -29.31
CA ILE A 242 -0.34 -21.86 -29.53
C ILE A 242 0.57 -22.97 -30.04
N ASN A 243 0.34 -24.21 -29.60
CA ASN A 243 0.93 -25.39 -30.23
C ASN A 243 0.04 -25.84 -31.40
N LEU A 244 0.37 -25.39 -32.62
CA LEU A 244 -0.38 -25.73 -33.83
C LEU A 244 -0.46 -27.24 -34.11
N GLY A 245 0.54 -28.01 -33.68
CA GLY A 245 0.55 -29.47 -33.83
C GLY A 245 -0.57 -30.13 -33.03
N LYS A 246 -0.68 -29.79 -31.74
CA LYS A 246 -1.76 -30.25 -30.85
C LYS A 246 -3.13 -29.72 -31.32
N PHE A 247 -3.19 -28.46 -31.75
CA PHE A 247 -4.43 -27.84 -32.24
C PHE A 247 -4.98 -28.57 -33.48
N ASN A 248 -4.12 -28.84 -34.46
CA ASN A 248 -4.52 -29.55 -35.69
C ASN A 248 -4.90 -31.03 -35.44
N GLN A 249 -4.51 -31.60 -34.29
CA GLN A 249 -4.91 -32.93 -33.85
C GLN A 249 -6.25 -32.93 -33.08
N GLY A 250 -6.89 -31.77 -32.91
CA GLY A 250 -8.15 -31.62 -32.19
C GLY A 250 -8.01 -31.52 -30.66
N ASP A 251 -6.77 -31.52 -30.14
CA ASP A 251 -6.50 -31.33 -28.70
C ASP A 251 -6.34 -29.84 -28.39
N TYR A 252 -7.47 -29.13 -28.44
CA TYR A 252 -7.51 -27.68 -28.26
C TYR A 252 -7.08 -27.23 -26.87
N PHE A 253 -7.34 -28.04 -25.83
CA PHE A 253 -6.95 -27.72 -24.45
C PHE A 253 -5.43 -27.79 -24.29
N ALA A 254 -4.80 -28.90 -24.69
CA ALA A 254 -3.36 -29.03 -24.58
C ALA A 254 -2.59 -28.09 -25.53
N ALA A 255 -3.26 -27.58 -26.59
CA ALA A 255 -2.68 -26.60 -27.51
C ALA A 255 -2.45 -25.21 -26.89
N VAL A 256 -3.17 -24.88 -25.81
CA VAL A 256 -3.10 -23.58 -25.10
C VAL A 256 -2.69 -23.68 -23.64
N GLU A 257 -2.45 -24.90 -23.14
CA GLU A 257 -2.07 -25.17 -21.74
C GLU A 257 -0.77 -24.46 -21.34
N ASP A 258 0.29 -24.60 -22.15
CA ASP A 258 1.59 -23.98 -21.92
C ASP A 258 1.49 -22.45 -21.82
N LYS A 259 0.58 -21.86 -22.63
CA LYS A 259 0.29 -20.42 -22.58
C LYS A 259 -0.35 -20.02 -21.26
N ASN A 260 -1.40 -20.72 -20.86
CA ASN A 260 -2.11 -20.42 -19.61
C ASN A 260 -1.19 -20.56 -18.40
N HIS A 261 -0.35 -21.59 -18.36
CA HIS A 261 0.60 -21.80 -17.27
C HIS A 261 1.62 -20.65 -17.18
N SER A 262 2.18 -20.22 -18.32
CA SER A 262 3.16 -19.13 -18.41
C SER A 262 2.58 -17.78 -17.99
N GLU A 263 1.33 -17.49 -18.34
CA GLU A 263 0.71 -16.19 -18.07
C GLU A 263 0.23 -16.03 -16.62
N ASN A 264 0.10 -17.13 -15.85
CA ASN A 264 -0.39 -17.09 -14.48
C ASN A 264 0.42 -16.17 -13.55
N VAL A 265 1.72 -15.97 -13.82
CA VAL A 265 2.59 -15.13 -12.98
C VAL A 265 2.18 -13.65 -12.96
N SER A 266 1.40 -13.18 -13.94
CA SER A 266 0.88 -11.80 -13.96
C SER A 266 -0.65 -11.72 -13.91
N ARG A 267 -1.36 -12.78 -13.47
CA ARG A 267 -2.83 -12.74 -13.42
C ARG A 267 -3.38 -12.12 -12.15
N VAL A 268 -2.95 -12.61 -10.99
CA VAL A 268 -3.52 -12.25 -9.67
C VAL A 268 -2.40 -11.82 -8.71
N LEU A 269 -2.64 -10.78 -7.94
CA LEU A 269 -1.79 -10.30 -6.86
C LEU A 269 -2.02 -11.16 -5.60
N TYR A 270 -0.93 -11.62 -4.97
CA TYR A 270 -0.95 -12.46 -3.76
C TYR A 270 -1.88 -13.69 -3.89
N PRO A 271 -1.55 -14.64 -4.78
CA PRO A 271 -2.29 -15.89 -4.86
C PRO A 271 -2.27 -16.63 -3.52
N ASP A 272 -3.30 -17.42 -3.26
CA ASP A 272 -3.42 -18.24 -2.04
C ASP A 272 -2.20 -19.17 -1.92
N ASP A 273 -1.37 -18.93 -0.91
CA ASP A 273 -0.12 -19.64 -0.63
C ASP A 273 -0.24 -20.66 0.51
N SER A 274 -1.46 -21.01 0.92
CA SER A 274 -1.71 -22.14 1.83
C SER A 274 -1.33 -23.49 1.22
N THR A 275 -1.21 -23.56 -0.11
CA THR A 275 -0.87 -24.77 -0.88
C THR A 275 0.57 -24.73 -1.40
N TYR A 276 1.13 -25.88 -1.78
CA TYR A 276 2.45 -25.93 -2.41
C TYR A 276 2.49 -25.20 -3.76
N SER A 277 1.46 -25.40 -4.61
CA SER A 277 1.35 -24.74 -5.92
C SER A 277 1.19 -23.23 -5.79
N GLY A 278 0.46 -22.75 -4.78
CA GLY A 278 0.34 -21.33 -4.47
C GLY A 278 1.68 -20.68 -4.09
N ARG A 279 2.44 -21.35 -3.21
CA ARG A 279 3.81 -20.92 -2.84
C ARG A 279 4.75 -20.92 -4.03
N GLU A 280 4.71 -21.97 -4.85
CA GLU A 280 5.51 -22.04 -6.09
C GLU A 280 5.13 -20.89 -7.05
N LEU A 281 3.84 -20.60 -7.24
CA LEU A 281 3.40 -19.48 -8.07
C LEU A 281 3.94 -18.15 -7.53
N ARG A 282 3.80 -17.87 -6.22
CA ARG A 282 4.29 -16.65 -5.59
C ARG A 282 5.81 -16.46 -5.81
N LEU A 283 6.62 -17.49 -5.58
CA LEU A 283 8.06 -17.47 -5.86
C LEU A 283 8.34 -17.18 -7.35
N ARG A 284 7.54 -17.75 -8.26
CA ARG A 284 7.68 -17.48 -9.71
C ARG A 284 7.30 -16.06 -10.07
N GLN A 285 6.30 -15.45 -9.40
CA GLN A 285 5.94 -14.04 -9.61
C GLN A 285 7.07 -13.12 -9.16
N GLU A 286 7.61 -13.33 -7.96
CA GLU A 286 8.74 -12.56 -7.44
C GLU A 286 9.94 -12.67 -8.36
N TYR A 287 10.30 -13.89 -8.78
CA TYR A 287 11.41 -14.07 -9.71
C TYR A 287 11.14 -13.44 -11.10
N PHE A 288 9.90 -13.51 -11.58
CA PHE A 288 9.49 -12.87 -12.83
C PHE A 288 9.69 -11.35 -12.78
N LEU A 289 9.29 -10.70 -11.68
CA LEU A 289 9.52 -9.28 -11.44
C LEU A 289 11.01 -8.96 -11.43
N VAL A 290 11.81 -9.67 -10.63
CA VAL A 290 13.22 -9.31 -10.43
C VAL A 290 14.06 -9.58 -11.69
N SER A 291 13.87 -10.70 -12.38
CA SER A 291 14.68 -11.04 -13.56
C SER A 291 14.41 -10.10 -14.73
N SER A 292 13.14 -9.80 -15.00
CA SER A 292 12.78 -8.81 -16.04
C SER A 292 13.31 -7.41 -15.71
N THR A 293 13.25 -7.01 -14.44
CA THR A 293 13.73 -5.72 -13.97
C THR A 293 15.26 -5.59 -14.02
N MET A 294 16.02 -6.60 -13.55
CA MET A 294 17.48 -6.56 -13.58
C MET A 294 18.00 -6.51 -15.02
N GLN A 295 17.41 -7.30 -15.92
CA GLN A 295 17.76 -7.25 -17.35
C GLN A 295 17.49 -5.87 -17.97
N ASP A 296 16.38 -5.22 -17.63
CA ASP A 296 16.04 -3.88 -18.11
C ASP A 296 17.00 -2.81 -17.56
N ILE A 297 17.32 -2.85 -16.27
CA ILE A 297 18.28 -1.94 -15.63
C ILE A 297 19.65 -2.06 -16.31
N LEU A 298 20.17 -3.28 -16.47
CA LEU A 298 21.47 -3.51 -17.12
C LEU A 298 21.44 -3.10 -18.59
N SER A 299 20.37 -3.40 -19.31
CA SER A 299 20.22 -3.01 -20.72
C SER A 299 20.23 -1.49 -20.88
N ARG A 300 19.45 -0.77 -20.06
CA ARG A 300 19.40 0.70 -20.06
C ARG A 300 20.75 1.31 -19.69
N HIS A 301 21.37 0.82 -18.63
CA HIS A 301 22.67 1.30 -18.17
C HIS A 301 23.73 1.15 -19.27
N TYR A 302 23.81 -0.02 -19.91
CA TYR A 302 24.74 -0.25 -21.01
C TYR A 302 24.40 0.59 -22.24
N GLN A 303 23.12 0.76 -22.58
CA GLN A 303 22.72 1.62 -23.70
C GLN A 303 23.17 3.06 -23.50
N LEU A 304 23.16 3.57 -22.27
CA LEU A 304 23.55 4.94 -21.94
C LEU A 304 25.07 5.09 -21.79
N HIS A 305 25.71 4.28 -20.95
CA HIS A 305 27.11 4.47 -20.54
C HIS A 305 28.11 3.59 -21.29
N LYS A 306 27.65 2.59 -22.04
CA LYS A 306 28.49 1.63 -22.81
C LYS A 306 29.48 0.82 -21.96
N THR A 307 29.28 0.78 -20.65
CA THR A 307 30.09 0.02 -19.68
C THR A 307 29.20 -0.41 -18.50
N TYR A 308 29.69 -1.35 -17.68
CA TYR A 308 29.09 -1.72 -16.40
C TYR A 308 29.98 -1.31 -15.20
N ALA A 309 31.17 -0.78 -15.45
CA ALA A 309 32.13 -0.43 -14.40
C ALA A 309 31.60 0.67 -13.46
N ASN A 310 30.76 1.57 -13.94
CA ASN A 310 30.15 2.64 -13.17
C ASN A 310 28.69 2.32 -12.76
N LEU A 311 28.32 1.04 -12.71
CA LEU A 311 26.95 0.63 -12.38
C LEU A 311 26.52 1.16 -11.00
N ALA A 312 27.38 0.99 -9.99
CA ALA A 312 27.11 1.45 -8.62
C ALA A 312 26.95 2.98 -8.51
N GLU A 313 27.71 3.73 -9.31
CA GLU A 313 27.66 5.20 -9.32
C GLU A 313 26.37 5.75 -9.95
N LYS A 314 25.79 5.02 -10.92
CA LYS A 314 24.65 5.47 -11.71
C LYS A 314 23.32 4.83 -11.31
N THR A 315 23.37 3.81 -10.47
CA THR A 315 22.19 3.02 -10.09
C THR A 315 22.06 2.90 -8.58
N ALA A 316 20.84 3.12 -8.08
CA ALA A 316 20.40 2.73 -6.76
C ALA A 316 19.15 1.83 -6.91
N ILE A 317 19.14 0.67 -6.27
CA ILE A 317 18.01 -0.27 -6.32
C ILE A 317 17.46 -0.42 -4.91
N HIS A 318 16.18 -0.14 -4.76
CA HIS A 318 15.51 -0.16 -3.48
C HIS A 318 14.52 -1.33 -3.39
N LEU A 319 14.72 -2.18 -2.39
CA LEU A 319 13.94 -3.38 -2.13
C LEU A 319 12.84 -3.03 -1.11
N ASN A 320 11.61 -2.95 -1.61
CA ASN A 320 10.43 -2.71 -0.78
C ASN A 320 9.93 -4.03 -0.18
N ASP A 321 10.32 -4.30 1.08
CA ASP A 321 10.11 -5.57 1.79
C ASP A 321 10.86 -6.76 1.15
N THR A 322 10.59 -8.00 1.58
CA THR A 322 11.37 -9.18 1.15
C THR A 322 11.08 -9.68 -0.27
N HIS A 323 9.93 -9.31 -0.85
CA HIS A 323 9.47 -9.84 -2.14
C HIS A 323 10.50 -9.67 -3.29
N PRO A 324 11.16 -8.52 -3.49
CA PRO A 324 12.14 -8.36 -4.56
C PRO A 324 13.56 -8.81 -4.21
N VAL A 325 13.81 -9.47 -3.07
CA VAL A 325 15.18 -9.80 -2.59
C VAL A 325 15.93 -10.74 -3.55
N LEU A 326 15.21 -11.55 -4.33
CA LEU A 326 15.82 -12.36 -5.41
C LEU A 326 16.52 -11.51 -6.49
N SER A 327 16.33 -10.19 -6.51
CA SER A 327 17.13 -9.26 -7.33
C SER A 327 18.62 -9.35 -7.02
N ILE A 328 18.99 -9.64 -5.76
CA ILE A 328 20.39 -9.78 -5.34
C ILE A 328 21.08 -10.93 -6.08
N PRO A 329 20.64 -12.20 -5.92
CA PRO A 329 21.27 -13.31 -6.62
C PRO A 329 21.08 -13.23 -8.15
N GLU A 330 19.99 -12.61 -8.65
CA GLU A 330 19.82 -12.43 -10.09
C GLU A 330 20.80 -11.40 -10.69
N LEU A 331 21.04 -10.29 -10.01
CA LEU A 331 22.05 -9.32 -10.46
C LEU A 331 23.44 -9.96 -10.46
N MET A 332 23.79 -10.70 -9.39
CA MET A 332 25.05 -11.45 -9.36
C MET A 332 25.13 -12.47 -10.50
N ARG A 333 24.06 -13.23 -10.76
CA ARG A 333 24.01 -14.19 -11.88
C ARG A 333 24.28 -13.50 -13.21
N LEU A 334 23.60 -12.40 -13.50
CA LEU A 334 23.77 -11.66 -14.77
C LEU A 334 25.20 -11.11 -14.90
N LEU A 335 25.75 -10.52 -13.84
CA LEU A 335 27.10 -9.97 -13.85
C LEU A 335 28.16 -11.06 -14.06
N ILE A 336 28.06 -12.18 -13.35
CA ILE A 336 29.04 -13.28 -13.41
C ILE A 336 28.86 -14.09 -14.71
N ASP A 337 27.67 -14.64 -14.93
CA ASP A 337 27.44 -15.65 -15.96
C ASP A 337 27.34 -15.02 -17.37
N GLU A 338 26.84 -13.78 -17.50
CA GLU A 338 26.63 -13.11 -18.79
C GLU A 338 27.64 -11.98 -19.07
N HIS A 339 28.00 -11.20 -18.05
CA HIS A 339 28.92 -10.06 -18.19
C HIS A 339 30.36 -10.33 -17.73
N LYS A 340 30.65 -11.55 -17.24
CA LYS A 340 32.01 -12.06 -16.93
C LYS A 340 32.73 -11.33 -15.80
N PHE A 341 31.99 -10.77 -14.85
CA PHE A 341 32.55 -10.26 -13.59
C PHE A 341 33.13 -11.42 -12.78
N SER A 342 34.15 -11.14 -11.98
CA SER A 342 34.52 -12.05 -10.90
C SER A 342 33.39 -12.12 -9.86
N TRP A 343 33.42 -13.14 -8.99
CA TRP A 343 32.44 -13.24 -7.92
C TRP A 343 32.55 -12.04 -6.96
N GLU A 344 33.78 -11.66 -6.62
CA GLU A 344 34.10 -10.54 -5.72
C GLU A 344 33.64 -9.20 -6.30
N GLU A 345 33.93 -8.93 -7.59
CA GLU A 345 33.50 -7.71 -8.27
C GLU A 345 31.96 -7.62 -8.34
N ALA A 346 31.29 -8.74 -8.64
CA ALA A 346 29.84 -8.78 -8.69
C ALA A 346 29.20 -8.57 -7.31
N PHE A 347 29.74 -9.21 -6.27
CA PHE A 347 29.27 -9.06 -4.89
C PHE A 347 29.48 -7.64 -4.36
N GLU A 348 30.63 -7.02 -4.66
CA GLU A 348 30.91 -5.64 -4.26
C GLU A 348 29.91 -4.67 -4.91
N VAL A 349 29.67 -4.79 -6.21
CA VAL A 349 28.68 -3.97 -6.92
C VAL A 349 27.28 -4.18 -6.37
N THR A 350 26.87 -5.42 -6.08
CA THR A 350 25.53 -5.68 -5.52
C THR A 350 25.38 -5.05 -4.13
N CYS A 351 26.41 -5.12 -3.28
CA CYS A 351 26.39 -4.44 -1.99
C CYS A 351 26.20 -2.92 -2.10
N GLN A 352 26.82 -2.28 -3.09
CA GLN A 352 26.75 -0.84 -3.29
C GLN A 352 25.41 -0.34 -3.89
N VAL A 353 24.71 -1.17 -4.67
CA VAL A 353 23.46 -0.74 -5.34
C VAL A 353 22.20 -1.02 -4.53
N PHE A 354 22.18 -2.07 -3.70
CA PHE A 354 20.96 -2.48 -3.01
C PHE A 354 20.77 -1.82 -1.64
N SER A 355 19.57 -1.31 -1.40
CA SER A 355 19.06 -0.89 -0.08
C SER A 355 17.74 -1.60 0.21
N TYR A 356 17.44 -1.85 1.48
CA TYR A 356 16.29 -2.65 1.91
C TYR A 356 15.45 -1.94 2.98
N THR A 357 14.14 -1.85 2.77
CA THR A 357 13.19 -1.41 3.80
C THR A 357 12.39 -2.60 4.31
N ASN A 358 12.36 -2.77 5.64
CA ASN A 358 11.51 -3.74 6.30
C ASN A 358 10.19 -3.10 6.73
N HIS A 359 9.06 -3.77 6.45
CA HIS A 359 7.72 -3.28 6.72
C HIS A 359 6.95 -4.10 7.77
N THR A 360 7.62 -5.04 8.44
CA THR A 360 6.99 -5.93 9.40
C THR A 360 8.01 -6.55 10.36
N LEU A 361 7.65 -6.60 11.64
CA LEU A 361 8.37 -7.34 12.68
C LEU A 361 7.81 -8.75 12.90
N MET A 362 6.66 -9.05 12.28
CA MET A 362 5.97 -10.33 12.46
C MET A 362 6.74 -11.44 11.75
N SER A 363 7.19 -12.45 12.49
CA SER A 363 8.04 -13.51 11.97
C SER A 363 7.33 -14.35 10.89
N GLU A 364 6.01 -14.48 10.98
CA GLU A 364 5.17 -15.13 9.98
C GLU A 364 5.12 -14.37 8.65
N ALA A 365 5.39 -13.06 8.66
CA ALA A 365 5.43 -12.23 7.46
C ALA A 365 6.84 -12.11 6.86
N LEU A 366 7.88 -12.58 7.57
CA LEU A 366 9.24 -12.63 7.05
C LEU A 366 9.42 -13.83 6.15
N GLU A 367 9.57 -13.56 4.87
CA GLU A 367 9.52 -14.60 3.87
C GLU A 367 10.70 -15.56 3.97
N THR A 368 10.37 -16.85 3.93
CA THR A 368 11.34 -17.93 3.85
C THR A 368 10.93 -18.92 2.77
N TRP A 369 11.90 -19.42 2.01
CA TRP A 369 11.65 -20.38 0.93
C TRP A 369 12.31 -21.73 1.23
N PRO A 370 11.61 -22.87 1.06
CA PRO A 370 12.25 -24.18 1.16
C PRO A 370 13.40 -24.30 0.16
N VAL A 371 14.56 -24.79 0.61
CA VAL A 371 15.74 -25.01 -0.25
C VAL A 371 15.40 -25.89 -1.44
N ASP A 372 14.62 -26.95 -1.25
CA ASP A 372 14.22 -27.86 -2.33
C ASP A 372 13.36 -27.17 -3.40
N MET A 373 12.48 -26.24 -2.98
CA MET A 373 11.65 -25.47 -3.91
C MET A 373 12.50 -24.52 -4.74
N LEU A 374 13.41 -23.76 -4.09
CA LEU A 374 14.37 -22.91 -4.80
C LEU A 374 15.30 -23.72 -5.70
N GLY A 375 15.77 -24.90 -5.26
CA GLY A 375 16.63 -25.77 -6.05
C GLY A 375 15.93 -26.31 -7.30
N LYS A 376 14.62 -26.57 -7.22
CA LYS A 376 13.81 -27.00 -8.36
C LYS A 376 13.54 -25.86 -9.34
N ILE A 377 13.24 -24.65 -8.84
CA ILE A 377 12.75 -23.54 -9.69
C ILE A 377 13.89 -22.63 -10.15
N LEU A 378 14.87 -22.35 -9.29
CA LEU A 378 15.96 -21.39 -9.48
C LEU A 378 17.31 -22.00 -9.04
N PRO A 379 17.77 -23.11 -9.65
CA PRO A 379 18.94 -23.85 -9.18
C PRO A 379 20.23 -23.01 -9.17
N ARG A 380 20.40 -22.07 -10.13
CA ARG A 380 21.58 -21.21 -10.19
C ARG A 380 21.57 -20.18 -9.06
N HIS A 381 20.41 -19.59 -8.78
CA HIS A 381 20.24 -18.60 -7.71
C HIS A 381 20.48 -19.24 -6.35
N LEU A 382 20.02 -20.47 -6.14
CA LEU A 382 20.32 -21.21 -4.91
C LEU A 382 21.84 -21.42 -4.72
N GLN A 383 22.58 -21.76 -5.78
CA GLN A 383 24.05 -21.83 -5.70
C GLN A 383 24.66 -20.49 -5.27
N ILE A 384 24.25 -19.39 -5.90
CA ILE A 384 24.73 -18.04 -5.56
C ILE A 384 24.38 -17.68 -4.11
N ILE A 385 23.17 -18.00 -3.64
CA ILE A 385 22.77 -17.78 -2.25
C ILE A 385 23.65 -18.57 -1.28
N PHE A 386 23.99 -19.82 -1.60
CA PHE A 386 24.93 -20.60 -0.80
C PHE A 386 26.35 -20.03 -0.83
N GLU A 387 26.82 -19.53 -1.97
CA GLU A 387 28.12 -18.85 -2.10
C GLU A 387 28.16 -17.58 -1.23
N ILE A 388 27.11 -16.75 -1.26
CA ILE A 388 26.97 -15.56 -0.39
C ILE A 388 26.99 -15.98 1.08
N ASN A 389 26.23 -17.01 1.44
CA ASN A 389 26.18 -17.51 2.81
C ASN A 389 27.54 -18.01 3.29
N ASP A 390 28.24 -18.82 2.49
CA ASP A 390 29.57 -19.34 2.82
C ASP A 390 30.58 -18.21 3.00
N TYR A 391 30.60 -17.23 2.10
CA TYR A 391 31.46 -16.05 2.22
C TYR A 391 31.17 -15.26 3.51
N PHE A 392 29.89 -15.02 3.81
CA PHE A 392 29.48 -14.28 5.00
C PHE A 392 29.81 -15.06 6.29
N MET A 393 29.57 -16.37 6.34
CA MET A 393 29.89 -17.21 7.50
C MET A 393 31.40 -17.26 7.77
N LYS A 394 32.23 -17.37 6.74
CA LYS A 394 33.70 -17.29 6.89
C LYS A 394 34.13 -15.95 7.46
N THR A 395 33.56 -14.85 6.95
CA THR A 395 33.81 -13.50 7.45
C THR A 395 33.44 -13.37 8.93
N LEU A 396 32.29 -13.90 9.34
CA LEU A 396 31.88 -13.90 10.75
C LEU A 396 32.77 -14.77 11.63
N GLN A 397 33.21 -15.93 11.14
CA GLN A 397 34.10 -16.82 11.90
C GLN A 397 35.46 -16.17 12.16
N GLU A 398 35.97 -15.38 11.21
CA GLU A 398 37.21 -14.61 11.36
C GLU A 398 37.05 -13.43 12.33
N GLN A 399 35.91 -12.71 12.28
CA GLN A 399 35.66 -11.52 13.10
C GLN A 399 35.18 -11.85 14.52
N TYR A 400 34.43 -12.93 14.69
CA TYR A 400 33.78 -13.35 15.95
C TYR A 400 34.11 -14.82 16.29
N PRO A 401 35.41 -15.19 16.45
CA PRO A 401 35.82 -16.60 16.60
C PRO A 401 35.30 -17.28 17.87
N ASN A 402 34.83 -16.51 18.86
CA ASN A 402 34.40 -17.01 20.16
C ASN A 402 32.87 -17.14 20.32
N ASP A 403 32.06 -16.63 19.38
CA ASP A 403 30.59 -16.78 19.41
C ASP A 403 30.14 -17.77 18.32
N THR A 404 30.26 -19.06 18.65
CA THR A 404 29.83 -20.13 17.74
C THR A 404 28.31 -20.16 17.53
N GLY A 405 27.53 -19.59 18.46
CA GLY A 405 26.08 -19.47 18.34
C GLY A 405 25.65 -18.44 17.29
N LEU A 406 26.45 -17.38 17.11
CA LEU A 406 26.20 -16.31 16.14
C LEU A 406 26.07 -16.85 14.71
N LEU A 407 26.91 -17.81 14.31
CA LEU A 407 26.88 -18.39 12.96
C LEU A 407 25.51 -19.00 12.63
N GLY A 408 24.90 -19.72 13.57
CA GLY A 408 23.56 -20.29 13.39
C GLY A 408 22.49 -19.20 13.28
N ARG A 409 22.53 -18.21 14.17
CA ARG A 409 21.54 -17.11 14.21
C ARG A 409 21.64 -16.20 12.98
N ALA A 410 22.84 -15.90 12.50
CA ALA A 410 23.11 -14.98 11.39
C ALA A 410 23.15 -15.64 9.99
N SER A 411 23.16 -16.97 9.89
CA SER A 411 23.14 -17.68 8.60
C SER A 411 21.96 -17.25 7.71
N ILE A 412 22.14 -17.21 6.40
CA ILE A 412 21.04 -17.00 5.46
C ILE A 412 20.18 -18.27 5.35
N ILE A 413 20.77 -19.43 5.66
CA ILE A 413 20.09 -20.72 5.67
C ILE A 413 19.66 -21.05 7.09
N ASP A 414 18.37 -21.31 7.27
CA ASP A 414 17.82 -21.91 8.49
C ASP A 414 17.80 -23.44 8.34
N GLU A 415 18.34 -24.13 9.35
CA GLU A 415 18.44 -25.59 9.42
C GLU A 415 17.43 -26.19 10.42
N SER A 416 16.68 -25.36 11.16
CA SER A 416 15.87 -25.79 12.31
C SER A 416 14.49 -26.37 11.95
N ASN A 417 13.87 -25.87 10.86
CA ASN A 417 12.49 -26.22 10.47
C ASN A 417 12.39 -26.62 8.99
N GLY A 418 13.19 -27.64 8.65
CA GLY A 418 13.53 -27.94 7.26
C GLY A 418 14.49 -26.89 6.72
N ARG A 419 15.31 -27.24 5.72
CA ARG A 419 16.28 -26.29 5.15
C ARG A 419 15.54 -25.19 4.40
N ARG A 420 15.67 -23.95 4.86
CA ARG A 420 14.99 -22.77 4.28
C ARG A 420 15.95 -21.61 4.09
N VAL A 421 15.71 -20.82 3.04
CA VAL A 421 16.41 -19.55 2.82
C VAL A 421 15.64 -18.44 3.51
N ARG A 422 16.31 -17.66 4.36
CA ARG A 422 15.78 -16.48 5.05
C ARG A 422 15.98 -15.23 4.20
N MET A 423 14.91 -14.76 3.54
CA MET A 423 15.03 -13.67 2.56
C MET A 423 15.40 -12.34 3.22
N ALA A 424 14.85 -12.04 4.39
CA ALA A 424 15.24 -10.86 5.15
C ALA A 424 16.74 -10.86 5.54
N TRP A 425 17.31 -12.03 5.87
CA TRP A 425 18.74 -12.16 6.20
C TRP A 425 19.59 -11.90 4.96
N LEU A 426 19.22 -12.48 3.81
CA LEU A 426 19.88 -12.21 2.53
C LEU A 426 19.87 -10.72 2.18
N ALA A 427 18.73 -10.05 2.39
CA ALA A 427 18.59 -8.61 2.16
C ALA A 427 19.52 -7.79 3.06
N VAL A 428 19.55 -8.09 4.36
CA VAL A 428 20.38 -7.38 5.35
C VAL A 428 21.87 -7.60 5.11
N VAL A 429 22.29 -8.82 4.76
CA VAL A 429 23.70 -9.15 4.53
C VAL A 429 24.28 -8.37 3.36
N VAL A 430 23.53 -8.26 2.26
CA VAL A 430 24.03 -7.64 1.03
C VAL A 430 23.78 -6.13 0.97
N SER A 431 22.65 -5.63 1.46
CA SER A 431 22.31 -4.20 1.29
C SER A 431 23.24 -3.27 2.07
N HIS A 432 23.66 -2.15 1.48
CA HIS A 432 24.49 -1.13 2.16
C HIS A 432 23.72 -0.35 3.23
N LYS A 433 22.39 -0.27 3.10
CA LYS A 433 21.48 0.35 4.07
C LYS A 433 20.23 -0.49 4.26
N VAL A 434 19.80 -0.56 5.53
CA VAL A 434 18.56 -1.18 5.96
C VAL A 434 17.78 -0.16 6.79
N ASN A 435 16.48 -0.04 6.58
CA ASN A 435 15.68 0.87 7.39
C ASN A 435 14.32 0.30 7.81
N GLY A 436 13.85 0.78 8.97
CA GLY A 436 12.46 0.66 9.39
C GLY A 436 11.63 1.88 8.96
N VAL A 437 10.34 1.85 9.29
CA VAL A 437 9.32 2.74 8.72
C VAL A 437 8.55 3.61 9.74
N SER A 438 8.90 3.47 11.01
CA SER A 438 8.62 4.39 12.12
C SER A 438 9.78 4.28 13.12
N GLU A 439 9.93 5.26 14.00
CA GLU A 439 11.04 5.23 14.97
C GLU A 439 10.95 4.01 15.88
N LEU A 440 9.78 3.78 16.49
CA LEU A 440 9.51 2.60 17.33
C LEU A 440 9.83 1.30 16.58
N HIS A 441 9.35 1.16 15.35
CA HIS A 441 9.61 -0.03 14.54
C HIS A 441 11.11 -0.22 14.25
N SER A 442 11.82 0.86 13.95
CA SER A 442 13.26 0.80 13.67
C SER A 442 14.06 0.40 14.90
N ASN A 443 13.66 0.89 16.07
CA ASN A 443 14.25 0.53 17.36
C ASN A 443 13.98 -0.94 17.70
N LEU A 444 12.73 -1.40 17.58
CA LEU A 444 12.38 -2.80 17.80
C LEU A 444 13.11 -3.72 16.82
N MET A 445 13.26 -3.32 15.57
CA MET A 445 14.00 -4.07 14.54
C MET A 445 15.46 -4.30 14.95
N VAL A 446 16.17 -3.28 15.46
CA VAL A 446 17.59 -3.41 15.88
C VAL A 446 17.76 -4.05 17.26
N GLN A 447 16.73 -4.02 18.11
CA GLN A 447 16.78 -4.63 19.45
C GLN A 447 16.34 -6.10 19.46
N SER A 448 15.54 -6.52 18.47
CA SER A 448 14.98 -7.88 18.39
C SER A 448 15.35 -8.55 17.08
N LEU A 449 14.59 -8.30 16.01
CA LEU A 449 14.62 -9.06 14.77
C LEU A 449 16.02 -9.16 14.13
N PHE A 450 16.75 -8.05 14.08
CA PHE A 450 18.07 -7.94 13.47
C PHE A 450 19.15 -7.57 14.48
N ALA A 451 18.99 -7.90 15.77
CA ALA A 451 19.93 -7.53 16.82
C ALA A 451 21.38 -8.01 16.57
N ASP A 452 21.53 -9.26 16.11
CA ASP A 452 22.83 -9.81 15.72
C ASP A 452 23.44 -8.97 14.55
N PHE A 453 22.63 -8.64 13.53
CA PHE A 453 23.11 -7.84 12.40
C PHE A 453 23.39 -6.38 12.74
N ALA A 454 22.63 -5.78 13.65
CA ALA A 454 22.90 -4.43 14.14
C ALA A 454 24.25 -4.38 14.88
N SER A 455 24.61 -5.45 15.56
CA SER A 455 25.92 -5.62 16.20
C SER A 455 27.05 -5.81 15.19
N ILE A 456 26.79 -6.57 14.11
CA ILE A 456 27.76 -6.82 13.02
C ILE A 456 27.94 -5.56 12.13
N PHE A 457 26.86 -4.82 11.88
CA PHE A 457 26.80 -3.70 10.94
C PHE A 457 26.18 -2.44 11.57
N PRO A 458 26.83 -1.79 12.55
CA PRO A 458 26.23 -0.73 13.35
C PRO A 458 25.78 0.50 12.53
N MET A 459 26.46 0.79 11.41
CA MET A 459 26.14 1.95 10.56
C MET A 459 25.11 1.65 9.45
N ARG A 460 24.63 0.40 9.35
CA ARG A 460 23.76 -0.06 8.24
C ARG A 460 22.29 0.25 8.49
N PHE A 461 21.87 0.24 9.75
CA PHE A 461 20.48 0.44 10.15
C PHE A 461 20.14 1.92 10.29
N SER A 462 18.94 2.30 9.85
CA SER A 462 18.42 3.66 9.91
C SER A 462 16.90 3.65 10.04
N ASN A 463 16.31 4.83 10.23
CA ASN A 463 14.87 5.04 10.19
C ASN A 463 14.51 5.93 9.00
N LYS A 464 13.39 5.63 8.36
CA LYS A 464 12.70 6.53 7.43
C LYS A 464 11.21 6.45 7.72
N THR A 465 10.72 7.29 8.63
CA THR A 465 9.28 7.31 8.93
C THR A 465 8.48 7.57 7.67
N ASN A 466 7.48 6.71 7.44
CA ASN A 466 6.58 6.82 6.29
C ASN A 466 5.91 8.20 6.18
N GLY A 467 5.39 8.47 4.99
CA GLY A 467 4.58 9.65 4.73
C GLY A 467 3.52 9.41 3.66
N VAL A 468 2.63 10.39 3.51
CA VAL A 468 1.55 10.38 2.52
C VAL A 468 1.61 11.62 1.65
N THR A 469 1.26 11.48 0.37
CA THR A 469 1.27 12.62 -0.56
C THR A 469 0.12 13.58 -0.25
N PRO A 470 0.39 14.88 0.00
CA PRO A 470 -0.67 15.86 0.26
C PRO A 470 -1.52 16.16 -1.00
N ARG A 471 -0.99 15.91 -2.21
CA ARG A 471 -1.74 16.12 -3.45
C ARG A 471 -3.00 15.26 -3.49
N ARG A 472 -2.85 13.96 -3.22
CA ARG A 472 -4.00 13.06 -3.24
C ARG A 472 -4.81 13.12 -1.96
N TRP A 473 -4.13 13.07 -0.81
CA TRP A 473 -4.80 12.82 0.46
C TRP A 473 -5.34 14.08 1.14
N LEU A 474 -5.07 15.27 0.60
CA LEU A 474 -5.66 16.52 1.06
C LEU A 474 -6.23 17.31 -0.13
N ALA A 475 -5.41 17.67 -1.13
CA ALA A 475 -5.87 18.51 -2.24
C ALA A 475 -6.98 17.88 -3.09
N LEU A 476 -6.85 16.60 -3.47
CA LEU A 476 -7.90 15.88 -4.22
C LEU A 476 -9.03 15.37 -3.33
N ALA A 477 -8.69 14.72 -2.21
CA ALA A 477 -9.68 14.07 -1.36
C ALA A 477 -10.63 15.08 -0.70
N ASN A 478 -10.10 16.24 -0.31
CA ASN A 478 -10.79 17.22 0.51
C ASN A 478 -10.67 18.65 -0.06
N PRO A 479 -11.32 18.93 -1.20
CA PRO A 479 -11.30 20.27 -1.79
C PRO A 479 -11.84 21.33 -0.81
N ALA A 480 -12.90 21.03 -0.07
CA ALA A 480 -13.50 21.96 0.87
C ALA A 480 -12.53 22.40 1.99
N LEU A 481 -11.70 21.50 2.52
CA LEU A 481 -10.66 21.89 3.48
C LEU A 481 -9.47 22.57 2.78
N SER A 482 -9.16 22.15 1.55
CA SER A 482 -8.10 22.77 0.75
C SER A 482 -8.38 24.24 0.46
N ASP A 483 -9.63 24.60 0.19
CA ASP A 483 -10.06 26.00 0.01
C ASP A 483 -9.83 26.82 1.29
N VAL A 484 -10.14 26.26 2.46
CA VAL A 484 -9.87 26.91 3.75
C VAL A 484 -8.37 27.13 3.96
N LEU A 485 -7.54 26.14 3.61
CA LEU A 485 -6.09 26.29 3.68
C LEU A 485 -5.59 27.35 2.69
N ASP A 486 -6.07 27.33 1.45
CA ASP A 486 -5.65 28.26 0.41
C ASP A 486 -5.98 29.72 0.77
N GLU A 487 -7.14 29.97 1.39
CA GLU A 487 -7.55 31.29 1.86
C GLU A 487 -6.70 31.83 3.02
N ASN A 488 -6.17 30.95 3.88
CA ASN A 488 -5.50 31.36 5.12
C ASN A 488 -3.97 31.26 5.07
N ILE A 489 -3.42 30.25 4.40
CA ILE A 489 -1.98 29.98 4.33
C ILE A 489 -1.43 29.93 2.89
N GLY A 490 -2.25 30.19 1.88
CA GLY A 490 -1.85 30.16 0.46
C GLY A 490 -1.82 28.74 -0.14
N GLN A 491 -1.32 28.60 -1.37
CA GLN A 491 -1.45 27.34 -2.15
C GLN A 491 -0.20 26.44 -2.12
N THR A 492 0.91 26.95 -1.62
CA THR A 492 2.25 26.31 -1.68
C THR A 492 2.41 25.10 -0.75
N TRP A 493 1.48 24.89 0.18
CA TRP A 493 1.49 23.73 1.09
C TRP A 493 1.44 22.37 0.35
N ARG A 494 0.98 22.33 -0.90
CA ARG A 494 0.91 21.10 -1.72
C ARG A 494 2.30 20.55 -2.09
N THR A 495 3.31 21.40 -2.12
CA THR A 495 4.73 21.06 -2.34
C THR A 495 5.58 21.18 -1.08
N ASP A 496 5.08 21.85 -0.05
CA ASP A 496 5.75 22.02 1.24
C ASP A 496 4.73 21.94 2.38
N LEU A 497 4.46 20.71 2.84
CA LEU A 497 3.44 20.45 3.85
C LEU A 497 3.80 21.04 5.24
N SER A 498 5.05 21.48 5.45
CA SER A 498 5.44 22.12 6.71
C SER A 498 4.68 23.44 6.97
N GLN A 499 4.21 24.08 5.90
CA GLN A 499 3.41 25.32 5.94
C GLN A 499 2.04 25.14 6.61
N LEU A 500 1.54 23.90 6.79
CA LEU A 500 0.34 23.68 7.60
C LEU A 500 0.50 24.23 9.02
N ASN A 501 1.73 24.36 9.53
CA ASN A 501 1.99 24.95 10.84
C ASN A 501 1.48 26.39 10.95
N ASP A 502 1.47 27.15 9.86
CA ASP A 502 1.00 28.53 9.83
C ASP A 502 -0.50 28.65 10.15
N LEU A 503 -1.27 27.55 10.00
CA LEU A 503 -2.68 27.50 10.42
C LEU A 503 -2.84 27.77 11.93
N LYS A 504 -1.80 27.54 12.75
CA LYS A 504 -1.82 27.88 14.18
C LYS A 504 -2.03 29.38 14.44
N GLN A 505 -1.59 30.24 13.52
CA GLN A 505 -1.83 31.68 13.63
C GLN A 505 -3.32 32.03 13.50
N HIS A 506 -4.12 31.08 13.01
CA HIS A 506 -5.54 31.23 12.76
C HIS A 506 -6.43 30.42 13.71
N ILE A 507 -5.84 29.71 14.67
CA ILE A 507 -6.54 28.74 15.51
C ILE A 507 -7.47 29.36 16.56
N ASP A 508 -7.41 30.67 16.75
CA ASP A 508 -8.30 31.40 17.65
C ASP A 508 -9.37 32.21 16.90
N TYR A 509 -9.41 32.16 15.56
CA TYR A 509 -10.39 32.90 14.76
C TYR A 509 -11.68 32.10 14.56
N PRO A 510 -12.84 32.56 15.11
CA PRO A 510 -14.10 31.83 14.99
C PRO A 510 -14.57 31.63 13.54
N THR A 511 -14.20 32.53 12.63
CA THR A 511 -14.51 32.42 11.21
C THR A 511 -13.82 31.22 10.56
N VAL A 512 -12.59 30.91 10.98
CA VAL A 512 -11.82 29.77 10.46
C VAL A 512 -12.34 28.47 11.05
N HIS A 513 -12.71 28.46 12.34
CA HIS A 513 -13.37 27.31 12.96
C HIS A 513 -14.64 26.91 12.22
N GLU A 514 -15.47 27.90 11.91
CA GLU A 514 -16.71 27.68 11.19
C GLU A 514 -16.46 27.16 9.77
N ALA A 515 -15.43 27.66 9.08
CA ALA A 515 -15.05 27.17 7.75
C ALA A 515 -14.57 25.71 7.80
N VAL A 516 -13.74 25.34 8.78
CA VAL A 516 -13.28 23.95 8.98
C VAL A 516 -14.45 23.02 9.31
N ARG A 517 -15.36 23.42 10.19
CA ARG A 517 -16.58 22.63 10.49
C ARG A 517 -17.46 22.44 9.27
N LYS A 518 -17.67 23.48 8.47
CA LYS A 518 -18.44 23.41 7.23
C LYS A 518 -17.79 22.45 6.22
N ALA A 519 -16.47 22.49 6.06
CA ALA A 519 -15.74 21.55 5.23
C ALA A 519 -15.94 20.10 5.70
N LYS A 520 -15.79 19.83 7.00
CA LYS A 520 -16.04 18.50 7.59
C LYS A 520 -17.49 18.03 7.34
N LEU A 521 -18.47 18.89 7.61
CA LEU A 521 -19.88 18.57 7.41
C LEU A 521 -20.22 18.28 5.94
N ALA A 522 -19.65 19.03 5.00
CA ALA A 522 -19.81 18.78 3.57
C ALA A 522 -19.30 17.39 3.17
N ASN A 523 -18.13 17.01 3.68
CA ASN A 523 -17.56 15.67 3.46
C ASN A 523 -18.44 14.57 4.07
N LYS A 524 -18.95 14.77 5.29
CA LYS A 524 -19.87 13.82 5.96
C LYS A 524 -21.16 13.64 5.17
N LYS A 525 -21.74 14.71 4.62
CA LYS A 525 -22.92 14.65 3.75
C LYS A 525 -22.65 13.85 2.47
N ARG A 526 -21.47 14.04 1.86
CA ARG A 526 -21.06 13.29 0.66
C ARG A 526 -20.95 11.78 0.97
N LEU A 527 -20.31 11.42 2.07
CA LEU A 527 -20.23 10.01 2.49
C LEU A 527 -21.60 9.43 2.89
N ALA A 528 -22.43 10.18 3.61
CA ALA A 528 -23.78 9.75 3.98
C ALA A 528 -24.65 9.49 2.75
N THR A 529 -24.52 10.32 1.70
CA THR A 529 -25.21 10.13 0.42
C THR A 529 -24.75 8.84 -0.25
N TYR A 530 -23.43 8.59 -0.30
CA TYR A 530 -22.89 7.34 -0.84
C TYR A 530 -23.40 6.11 -0.07
N ILE A 531 -23.38 6.15 1.27
CA ILE A 531 -23.89 5.04 2.12
C ILE A 531 -25.38 4.80 1.85
N GLY A 532 -26.19 5.86 1.74
CA GLY A 532 -27.60 5.75 1.42
C GLY A 532 -27.87 5.14 0.04
N GLN A 533 -27.11 5.55 -0.98
CA GLN A 533 -27.26 5.07 -2.35
C GLN A 533 -26.77 3.63 -2.55
N GLN A 534 -25.62 3.28 -1.94
CA GLN A 534 -24.96 2.01 -2.21
C GLN A 534 -25.34 0.90 -1.23
N LEU A 535 -25.71 1.25 0.01
CA LEU A 535 -25.99 0.28 1.07
C LEU A 535 -27.43 0.35 1.57
N ASN A 536 -28.23 1.32 1.11
CA ASN A 536 -29.61 1.55 1.57
C ASN A 536 -29.71 1.75 3.09
N VAL A 537 -28.66 2.32 3.70
CA VAL A 537 -28.63 2.69 5.13
C VAL A 537 -28.61 4.21 5.21
N VAL A 538 -29.57 4.79 5.93
CA VAL A 538 -29.60 6.24 6.19
C VAL A 538 -28.81 6.51 7.46
N VAL A 539 -27.81 7.39 7.35
CA VAL A 539 -26.97 7.83 8.46
C VAL A 539 -27.03 9.36 8.58
N SER A 540 -27.04 9.87 9.81
CA SER A 540 -27.05 11.32 10.05
C SER A 540 -25.63 11.90 9.92
N PRO A 541 -25.38 12.92 9.09
CA PRO A 541 -24.09 13.59 9.00
C PRO A 541 -23.77 14.45 10.24
N ASP A 542 -24.71 14.62 11.17
CA ASP A 542 -24.47 15.34 12.43
C ASP A 542 -23.89 14.42 13.53
N ALA A 543 -24.08 13.11 13.39
CA ALA A 543 -23.50 12.10 14.28
C ALA A 543 -21.98 12.02 14.14
N LEU A 544 -21.27 11.62 15.19
CA LEU A 544 -19.84 11.37 15.16
C LEU A 544 -19.54 10.20 14.20
N PHE A 545 -18.75 10.44 13.16
CA PHE A 545 -18.29 9.40 12.23
C PHE A 545 -17.01 8.76 12.78
N ASP A 546 -17.18 7.55 13.32
CA ASP A 546 -16.16 6.73 13.96
C ASP A 546 -15.69 5.68 12.95
N VAL A 547 -14.44 5.80 12.48
CA VAL A 547 -14.01 5.15 11.23
C VAL A 547 -12.79 4.25 11.44
N GLN A 548 -12.94 2.98 11.08
CA GLN A 548 -11.86 2.01 11.00
C GLN A 548 -11.74 1.39 9.60
N ILE A 549 -10.91 2.01 8.74
CA ILE A 549 -10.65 1.51 7.38
C ILE A 549 -9.20 1.05 7.20
N LYS A 550 -9.03 -0.27 7.03
CA LYS A 550 -7.74 -0.94 6.79
C LYS A 550 -8.00 -2.41 6.46
N ARG A 551 -6.96 -3.14 5.99
CA ARG A 551 -7.05 -4.60 5.82
C ARG A 551 -7.59 -5.25 7.09
N ILE A 552 -8.45 -6.26 6.95
CA ILE A 552 -9.00 -6.97 8.11
C ILE A 552 -7.96 -7.99 8.57
N HIS A 553 -7.49 -7.83 9.80
CA HIS A 553 -6.46 -8.66 10.40
C HIS A 553 -6.60 -8.64 11.92
N GLU A 554 -6.36 -9.77 12.58
CA GLU A 554 -6.50 -9.86 14.04
C GLU A 554 -5.66 -8.82 14.82
N TYR A 555 -4.40 -8.56 14.46
CA TYR A 555 -3.58 -7.53 15.12
C TYR A 555 -4.10 -6.09 14.94
N LYS A 556 -4.93 -5.83 13.91
CA LYS A 556 -5.56 -4.52 13.69
C LYS A 556 -6.82 -4.31 14.52
N ARG A 557 -7.26 -5.37 15.21
CA ARG A 557 -8.28 -5.39 16.26
C ARG A 557 -9.61 -4.74 15.86
N GLN A 558 -10.07 -4.94 14.61
CA GLN A 558 -11.48 -4.67 14.26
C GLN A 558 -12.45 -5.41 15.19
N LEU A 559 -12.02 -6.56 15.70
CA LEU A 559 -12.74 -7.29 16.73
C LEU A 559 -12.94 -6.46 18.01
N MET A 560 -11.91 -5.80 18.54
CA MET A 560 -12.03 -4.95 19.72
C MET A 560 -13.00 -3.78 19.48
N ASN A 561 -12.99 -3.19 18.29
CA ASN A 561 -13.94 -2.14 17.93
C ASN A 561 -15.39 -2.65 17.94
N VAL A 562 -15.68 -3.80 17.30
CA VAL A 562 -17.05 -4.34 17.32
C VAL A 562 -17.49 -4.76 18.74
N LEU A 563 -16.57 -5.19 19.62
CA LEU A 563 -16.90 -5.42 21.03
C LEU A 563 -17.41 -4.12 21.69
N HIS A 564 -16.70 -3.00 21.52
CA HIS A 564 -17.14 -1.69 22.03
C HIS A 564 -18.47 -1.24 21.42
N VAL A 565 -18.71 -1.47 20.13
CA VAL A 565 -20.00 -1.17 19.49
C VAL A 565 -21.15 -1.90 20.20
N ILE A 566 -20.95 -3.17 20.55
CA ILE A 566 -21.94 -3.96 21.28
C ILE A 566 -22.09 -3.43 22.73
N THR A 567 -21.00 -3.05 23.39
CA THR A 567 -21.04 -2.40 24.72
C THR A 567 -21.90 -1.14 24.69
N ARG A 568 -21.65 -0.25 23.73
CA ARG A 568 -22.44 0.97 23.53
C ARG A 568 -23.91 0.66 23.27
N TYR A 569 -24.18 -0.32 22.40
CA TYR A 569 -25.55 -0.78 22.14
C TYR A 569 -26.25 -1.25 23.43
N ASN A 570 -25.60 -2.08 24.23
CA ASN A 570 -26.16 -2.56 25.50
C ASN A 570 -26.45 -1.41 26.48
N ARG A 571 -25.56 -0.43 26.58
CA ARG A 571 -25.76 0.76 27.42
C ARG A 571 -26.93 1.63 26.94
N ILE A 572 -27.06 1.85 25.63
CA ILE A 572 -28.22 2.56 25.04
C ILE A 572 -29.51 1.82 25.36
N LYS A 573 -29.52 0.49 25.32
CA LYS A 573 -30.70 -0.32 25.66
C LYS A 573 -31.06 -0.27 27.14
N ALA A 574 -30.06 -0.17 28.02
CA ALA A 574 -30.26 -0.04 29.45
C ALA A 574 -30.83 1.33 29.84
N ASP A 575 -30.40 2.40 29.17
CA ASP A 575 -30.97 3.74 29.32
C ASP A 575 -31.24 4.41 27.96
N PRO A 576 -32.39 4.12 27.32
CA PRO A 576 -32.74 4.69 26.03
C PRO A 576 -33.06 6.18 26.09
N GLN A 577 -33.22 6.79 27.26
CA GLN A 577 -33.61 8.20 27.40
C GLN A 577 -32.41 9.12 27.68
N ALA A 578 -31.25 8.57 28.04
CA ALA A 578 -30.03 9.33 28.17
C ALA A 578 -29.65 10.09 26.88
N GLU A 579 -28.93 11.20 27.07
CA GLU A 579 -28.39 12.08 26.02
C GLU A 579 -27.12 11.49 25.42
N TRP A 580 -27.29 10.43 24.65
CA TRP A 580 -26.21 9.78 23.90
C TRP A 580 -25.71 10.68 22.77
N VAL A 581 -24.38 10.81 22.63
CA VAL A 581 -23.77 11.34 21.40
C VAL A 581 -24.10 10.38 20.25
N PRO A 582 -24.82 10.81 19.21
CA PRO A 582 -25.12 9.95 18.07
C PRO A 582 -23.84 9.52 17.35
N ARG A 583 -23.72 8.24 17.00
CA ARG A 583 -22.49 7.69 16.41
C ARG A 583 -22.78 6.80 15.19
N VAL A 584 -21.92 6.92 14.17
CA VAL A 584 -21.92 6.04 12.99
C VAL A 584 -20.55 5.36 12.94
N ASN A 585 -20.53 4.06 13.27
CA ASN A 585 -19.33 3.23 13.20
C ASN A 585 -19.16 2.67 11.79
N ILE A 586 -18.10 3.08 11.10
CA ILE A 586 -17.84 2.78 9.69
C ILE A 586 -16.61 1.90 9.57
N PHE A 587 -16.83 0.69 9.07
CA PHE A 587 -15.80 -0.29 8.77
C PHE A 587 -15.62 -0.41 7.25
N ALA A 588 -14.39 -0.55 6.80
CA ALA A 588 -14.09 -0.94 5.43
C ALA A 588 -12.75 -1.67 5.36
N GLY A 589 -12.69 -2.76 4.61
CA GLY A 589 -11.46 -3.54 4.50
C GLY A 589 -11.67 -4.89 3.85
N LYS A 590 -10.61 -5.45 3.27
CA LYS A 590 -10.57 -6.78 2.68
C LYS A 590 -9.85 -7.74 3.63
N ALA A 591 -10.38 -8.96 3.78
CA ALA A 591 -9.68 -10.09 4.37
C ALA A 591 -8.97 -10.89 3.27
N ALA A 592 -7.78 -11.44 3.53
CA ALA A 592 -7.16 -12.36 2.57
C ALA A 592 -8.07 -13.58 2.32
N SER A 593 -8.03 -14.13 1.10
CA SER A 593 -8.96 -15.18 0.67
C SER A 593 -8.91 -16.44 1.55
N ALA A 594 -7.72 -16.82 2.01
CA ALA A 594 -7.50 -17.96 2.91
C ALA A 594 -7.67 -17.63 4.41
N TYR A 595 -7.84 -16.35 4.78
CA TYR A 595 -7.84 -15.94 6.19
C TYR A 595 -9.23 -16.08 6.82
N TYR A 596 -9.50 -17.28 7.34
CA TYR A 596 -10.77 -17.67 7.94
C TYR A 596 -11.24 -16.73 9.07
N MET A 597 -10.37 -16.42 10.04
CA MET A 597 -10.74 -15.58 11.19
C MET A 597 -11.06 -14.15 10.77
N ALA A 598 -10.26 -13.54 9.88
CA ALA A 598 -10.54 -12.21 9.35
C ALA A 598 -11.89 -12.14 8.61
N LYS A 599 -12.25 -13.18 7.84
CA LYS A 599 -13.58 -13.29 7.21
C LYS A 599 -14.71 -13.43 8.24
N HIS A 600 -14.47 -14.15 9.34
CA HIS A 600 -15.43 -14.26 10.44
C HIS A 600 -15.65 -12.92 11.14
N ILE A 601 -14.61 -12.10 11.31
CA ILE A 601 -14.73 -10.75 11.86
C ILE A 601 -15.60 -9.86 10.95
N ILE A 602 -15.42 -9.92 9.62
CA ILE A 602 -16.29 -9.21 8.67
C ILE A 602 -17.76 -9.64 8.85
N HIS A 603 -18.00 -10.94 8.97
CA HIS A 603 -19.34 -11.48 9.13
C HIS A 603 -19.99 -11.01 10.44
N LEU A 604 -19.24 -11.04 11.54
CA LEU A 604 -19.68 -10.53 12.84
C LEU A 604 -20.07 -9.06 12.77
N ILE A 605 -19.24 -8.21 12.13
CA ILE A 605 -19.55 -6.78 11.97
C ILE A 605 -20.88 -6.58 11.24
N ASN A 606 -21.13 -7.33 10.15
CA ASN A 606 -22.37 -7.22 9.39
C ASN A 606 -23.59 -7.75 10.16
N ASP A 607 -23.46 -8.86 10.88
CA ASP A 607 -24.53 -9.41 11.74
C ASP A 607 -24.90 -8.43 12.88
N VAL A 608 -23.88 -7.83 13.51
CA VAL A 608 -24.08 -6.79 14.54
C VAL A 608 -24.75 -5.55 13.94
N ALA A 609 -24.33 -5.14 12.74
CA ALA A 609 -24.94 -4.02 12.03
C ALA A 609 -26.42 -4.25 11.72
N GLU A 610 -26.78 -5.46 11.28
CA GLU A 610 -28.17 -5.82 10.98
C GLU A 610 -29.06 -5.71 12.22
N VAL A 611 -28.60 -6.18 13.38
CA VAL A 611 -29.36 -6.06 14.64
C VAL A 611 -29.49 -4.61 15.08
N ILE A 612 -28.38 -3.87 15.14
CA ILE A 612 -28.35 -2.50 15.68
C ILE A 612 -29.12 -1.52 14.79
N ASN A 613 -28.92 -1.59 13.47
CA ASN A 613 -29.51 -0.61 12.55
C ASN A 613 -31.04 -0.73 12.47
N ASN A 614 -31.59 -1.90 12.80
CA ASN A 614 -33.02 -2.21 12.78
C ASN A 614 -33.67 -2.16 14.18
N ASP A 615 -32.94 -1.85 15.26
CA ASP A 615 -33.53 -1.75 16.60
C ASP A 615 -34.30 -0.41 16.77
N PRO A 616 -35.63 -0.44 16.97
CA PRO A 616 -36.45 0.77 17.08
C PRO A 616 -36.19 1.58 18.37
N GLN A 617 -35.53 1.01 19.38
CA GLN A 617 -35.10 1.73 20.59
C GLN A 617 -33.80 2.52 20.36
N VAL A 618 -32.95 2.08 19.44
CA VAL A 618 -31.66 2.72 19.14
C VAL A 618 -31.81 3.84 18.12
N LYS A 619 -32.61 3.62 17.07
CA LYS A 619 -32.86 4.59 15.97
C LYS A 619 -31.56 5.15 15.39
N ASP A 620 -31.33 6.46 15.50
CA ASP A 620 -30.17 7.18 14.96
C ASP A 620 -29.09 7.45 16.01
N LYS A 621 -29.25 6.92 17.24
CA LYS A 621 -28.23 7.05 18.30
C LYS A 621 -26.96 6.24 17.98
N LEU A 622 -27.13 5.12 17.28
CA LEU A 622 -26.03 4.26 16.85
C LEU A 622 -26.35 3.62 15.51
N LYS A 623 -25.45 3.77 14.55
CA LYS A 623 -25.47 3.04 13.27
C LYS A 623 -24.13 2.34 13.07
N VAL A 624 -24.16 1.18 12.42
CA VAL A 624 -22.97 0.43 12.03
C VAL A 624 -23.02 0.17 10.54
N VAL A 625 -21.93 0.47 9.83
CA VAL A 625 -21.86 0.35 8.38
C VAL A 625 -20.58 -0.36 7.99
N PHE A 626 -20.70 -1.39 7.15
CA PHE A 626 -19.55 -2.01 6.48
C PHE A 626 -19.57 -1.61 5.00
N ILE A 627 -18.61 -0.80 4.56
CA ILE A 627 -18.48 -0.39 3.16
C ILE A 627 -17.65 -1.45 2.41
N PRO A 628 -18.24 -2.15 1.41
CA PRO A 628 -17.56 -3.19 0.68
C PRO A 628 -16.51 -2.64 -0.30
N ASN A 629 -15.59 -3.51 -0.71
CA ASN A 629 -14.60 -3.28 -1.75
C ASN A 629 -13.71 -2.04 -1.53
N TYR A 630 -13.27 -1.82 -0.29
CA TYR A 630 -12.36 -0.73 0.05
C TYR A 630 -11.20 -0.58 -0.96
N SER A 631 -11.06 0.64 -1.50
CA SER A 631 -10.11 1.05 -2.54
C SER A 631 -9.56 2.44 -2.25
N VAL A 632 -8.67 2.97 -3.10
CA VAL A 632 -8.15 4.33 -2.94
C VAL A 632 -9.23 5.36 -3.21
N SER A 633 -10.10 5.13 -4.19
CA SER A 633 -11.25 6.00 -4.48
C SER A 633 -12.21 6.08 -3.29
N LEU A 634 -12.56 4.94 -2.68
CA LEU A 634 -13.38 4.94 -1.47
C LEU A 634 -12.67 5.58 -0.27
N ALA A 635 -11.36 5.40 -0.13
CA ALA A 635 -10.58 6.07 0.91
C ALA A 635 -10.61 7.60 0.77
N GLN A 636 -10.54 8.14 -0.46
CA GLN A 636 -10.66 9.59 -0.72
C GLN A 636 -12.04 10.15 -0.35
N LEU A 637 -13.08 9.30 -0.33
CA LEU A 637 -14.41 9.69 0.14
C LEU A 637 -14.54 9.58 1.66
N ILE A 638 -14.06 8.48 2.26
CA ILE A 638 -14.27 8.15 3.68
C ILE A 638 -13.38 9.01 4.59
N ILE A 639 -12.09 9.17 4.25
CA ILE A 639 -11.11 9.82 5.14
C ILE A 639 -11.49 11.28 5.47
N PRO A 640 -11.86 12.13 4.50
CA PRO A 640 -12.25 13.51 4.78
C PRO A 640 -13.49 13.65 5.67
N ALA A 641 -14.35 12.63 5.68
CA ALA A 641 -15.60 12.61 6.42
C ALA A 641 -15.47 12.08 7.86
N ALA A 642 -14.36 11.47 8.24
CA ALA A 642 -14.20 10.93 9.58
C ALA A 642 -14.03 12.04 10.62
N ASP A 643 -14.69 11.87 11.76
CA ASP A 643 -14.44 12.68 12.96
C ASP A 643 -13.40 11.96 13.84
N LEU A 644 -13.57 10.65 14.04
CA LEU A 644 -12.68 9.81 14.84
C LEU A 644 -12.03 8.73 13.97
N SER A 645 -10.72 8.56 14.14
CA SER A 645 -9.89 7.60 13.40
C SER A 645 -9.39 6.50 14.34
N GLU A 646 -9.82 5.26 14.07
CA GLU A 646 -9.50 4.07 14.85
C GLU A 646 -8.12 3.47 14.47
N GLN A 647 -7.13 3.67 15.32
CA GLN A 647 -5.73 3.24 15.14
C GLN A 647 -5.29 2.31 16.26
N ILE A 648 -6.07 1.25 16.44
CA ILE A 648 -6.09 0.41 17.64
C ILE A 648 -5.31 -0.90 17.51
N SER A 649 -4.21 -0.96 16.76
CA SER A 649 -3.40 -2.19 16.71
C SER A 649 -2.81 -2.54 18.08
N LEU A 650 -2.42 -3.81 18.29
CA LEU A 650 -1.65 -4.15 19.50
C LEU A 650 -0.29 -3.47 19.43
N ALA A 651 0.14 -2.80 20.50
CA ALA A 651 1.44 -2.14 20.54
C ALA A 651 2.59 -3.09 20.20
N GLY A 652 3.48 -2.66 19.28
CA GLY A 652 4.57 -3.45 18.74
C GLY A 652 4.23 -4.27 17.48
N THR A 653 3.01 -4.18 16.94
CA THR A 653 2.59 -4.98 15.77
C THR A 653 2.40 -4.17 14.48
N GLU A 654 1.94 -2.91 14.55
CA GLU A 654 1.87 -2.05 13.37
C GLU A 654 3.22 -1.37 13.17
N ALA A 655 3.89 -1.67 12.06
CA ALA A 655 5.21 -1.11 11.77
C ALA A 655 5.20 0.43 11.64
N SER A 656 4.08 1.02 11.21
CA SER A 656 3.95 2.47 11.05
C SER A 656 2.47 2.83 10.94
N GLY A 657 1.81 2.35 9.89
CA GLY A 657 0.47 2.80 9.52
C GLY A 657 0.54 4.12 8.74
N THR A 658 -0.21 4.22 7.64
CA THR A 658 -0.31 5.47 6.85
C THR A 658 -1.73 6.00 6.76
N SER A 659 -2.76 5.25 7.20
CA SER A 659 -4.11 5.77 7.25
C SER A 659 -4.31 6.75 8.41
N ASN A 660 -3.66 6.52 9.55
CA ASN A 660 -3.55 7.46 10.68
C ASN A 660 -3.11 8.85 10.21
N MET A 661 -2.05 8.93 9.41
CA MET A 661 -1.54 10.19 8.86
C MET A 661 -2.58 10.90 8.00
N LYS A 662 -3.31 10.15 7.14
CA LYS A 662 -4.33 10.72 6.26
C LYS A 662 -5.53 11.26 7.04
N PHE A 663 -5.95 10.54 8.08
CA PHE A 663 -7.06 10.95 8.93
C PHE A 663 -6.75 12.23 9.70
N ALA A 664 -5.60 12.29 10.38
CA ALA A 664 -5.19 13.48 11.12
C ALA A 664 -4.98 14.68 10.18
N LEU A 665 -4.41 14.46 8.99
CA LEU A 665 -4.26 15.50 7.96
C LEU A 665 -5.60 16.07 7.49
N ASN A 666 -6.69 15.29 7.58
CA ASN A 666 -8.05 15.70 7.23
C ASN A 666 -8.89 16.13 8.45
N GLY A 667 -8.26 16.36 9.60
CA GLY A 667 -8.93 16.86 10.81
C GLY A 667 -9.79 15.84 11.54
N ALA A 668 -9.51 14.54 11.39
CA ALA A 668 -10.04 13.53 12.30
C ALA A 668 -9.14 13.41 13.52
N LEU A 669 -9.72 13.35 14.73
CA LEU A 669 -8.98 13.02 15.93
C LEU A 669 -8.68 11.53 15.97
N THR A 670 -7.50 11.16 16.45
CA THR A 670 -7.08 9.75 16.51
C THR A 670 -7.42 9.17 17.88
N ILE A 671 -8.01 7.98 17.90
CA ILE A 671 -8.01 7.09 19.06
C ILE A 671 -7.12 5.89 18.73
N GLY A 672 -6.13 5.61 19.58
CA GLY A 672 -5.13 4.61 19.24
C GLY A 672 -4.23 4.21 20.38
N THR A 673 -3.47 3.15 20.13
CA THR A 673 -2.39 2.69 21.00
C THR A 673 -1.08 3.40 20.67
N LEU A 674 -0.11 3.33 21.59
CA LEU A 674 1.28 3.74 21.38
C LEU A 674 2.00 2.71 20.49
N ASP A 675 1.65 2.71 19.20
CA ASP A 675 2.14 1.78 18.19
C ASP A 675 2.47 2.49 16.87
N GLY A 676 3.40 1.93 16.10
CA GLY A 676 3.78 2.44 14.78
C GLY A 676 4.07 3.94 14.77
N ALA A 677 3.42 4.67 13.86
CA ALA A 677 3.54 6.11 13.71
C ALA A 677 2.58 6.91 14.61
N ASN A 678 1.73 6.26 15.42
CA ASN A 678 0.90 6.98 16.39
C ASN A 678 1.77 7.64 17.47
N VAL A 679 2.92 7.04 17.80
CA VAL A 679 3.90 7.61 18.74
C VAL A 679 4.42 8.94 18.21
N GLU A 680 4.91 8.96 16.97
CA GLU A 680 5.40 10.19 16.35
C GLU A 680 4.27 11.21 16.15
N MET A 681 3.04 10.74 15.84
CA MET A 681 1.89 11.64 15.75
C MET A 681 1.59 12.30 17.09
N LEU A 682 1.61 11.56 18.20
CA LEU A 682 1.45 12.10 19.55
C LEU A 682 2.49 13.21 19.83
N ASP A 683 3.76 12.97 19.48
CA ASP A 683 4.85 13.94 19.69
C ASP A 683 4.63 15.24 18.90
N HIS A 684 4.04 15.15 17.70
CA HIS A 684 3.78 16.31 16.86
C HIS A 684 2.48 17.03 17.19
N VAL A 685 1.38 16.31 17.45
CA VAL A 685 0.06 16.92 17.66
C VAL A 685 -0.17 17.33 19.13
N GLY A 686 0.55 16.74 20.08
CA GLY A 686 0.36 16.97 21.52
C GLY A 686 -0.67 16.02 22.15
N GLU A 687 -0.43 15.64 23.41
CA GLU A 687 -1.24 14.67 24.17
C GLU A 687 -2.70 15.11 24.32
N GLU A 688 -2.96 16.41 24.38
CA GLU A 688 -4.30 16.97 24.46
C GLU A 688 -5.11 16.76 23.17
N ASN A 689 -4.46 16.55 22.03
CA ASN A 689 -5.08 16.50 20.70
C ASN A 689 -5.21 15.07 20.13
N ILE A 690 -4.95 14.03 20.93
CA ILE A 690 -5.03 12.62 20.53
C ILE A 690 -5.50 11.75 21.71
N PHE A 691 -6.28 10.70 21.43
CA PHE A 691 -6.82 9.81 22.45
C PHE A 691 -6.00 8.52 22.54
N ILE A 692 -5.00 8.51 23.43
CA ILE A 692 -4.13 7.34 23.64
C ILE A 692 -4.69 6.43 24.75
N PHE A 693 -4.66 5.11 24.51
CA PHE A 693 -5.05 4.08 25.49
C PHE A 693 -4.23 2.79 25.32
N GLY A 694 -4.50 1.82 26.20
CA GLY A 694 -3.97 0.45 26.10
C GLY A 694 -2.55 0.30 26.62
N ASN A 695 -2.06 -0.93 26.54
CA ASN A 695 -0.70 -1.28 26.95
C ASN A 695 0.34 -0.78 25.93
N THR A 696 1.49 -0.33 26.45
CA THR A 696 2.72 -0.10 25.65
C THR A 696 3.32 -1.41 25.14
N ALA A 697 4.22 -1.33 24.14
CA ALA A 697 4.89 -2.52 23.61
C ALA A 697 5.65 -3.28 24.71
N GLU A 698 6.28 -2.59 25.65
CA GLU A 698 6.95 -3.22 26.79
C GLU A 698 5.96 -3.94 27.71
N GLN A 699 4.82 -3.32 28.01
CA GLN A 699 3.77 -3.91 28.87
C GLN A 699 3.12 -5.13 28.21
N VAL A 700 2.89 -5.10 26.89
CA VAL A 700 2.39 -6.25 26.11
C VAL A 700 3.32 -7.45 26.26
N GLU A 701 4.63 -7.24 26.11
CA GLU A 701 5.64 -8.29 26.27
C GLU A 701 5.79 -8.74 27.73
N GLU A 702 5.67 -7.83 28.70
CA GLU A 702 5.67 -8.17 30.12
C GLU A 702 4.48 -9.06 30.49
N LEU A 703 3.27 -8.74 30.01
CA LEU A 703 2.07 -9.56 30.20
C LEU A 703 2.26 -10.96 29.61
N ARG A 704 2.83 -11.07 28.39
CA ARG A 704 3.16 -12.36 27.78
C ARG A 704 4.12 -13.17 28.65
N ARG A 705 5.21 -12.54 29.14
CA ARG A 705 6.21 -13.21 30.00
C ARG A 705 5.65 -13.66 31.35
N LYS A 706 4.69 -12.93 31.91
CA LYS A 706 4.01 -13.29 33.16
C LYS A 706 2.96 -14.38 33.01
N GLY A 707 2.66 -14.82 31.77
CA GLY A 707 1.65 -15.83 31.49
C GLY A 707 0.25 -15.21 31.38
N TYR A 708 0.08 -14.26 30.46
CA TYR A 708 -1.21 -13.62 30.14
C TYR A 708 -2.38 -14.62 30.10
N ASN A 709 -3.39 -14.37 30.94
CA ASN A 709 -4.58 -15.20 31.07
C ASN A 709 -5.85 -14.40 30.71
N PRO A 710 -6.34 -14.47 29.46
CA PRO A 710 -7.48 -13.66 29.02
C PRO A 710 -8.79 -13.97 29.76
N ARG A 711 -8.92 -15.18 30.32
CA ARG A 711 -10.09 -15.58 31.10
C ARG A 711 -10.30 -14.69 32.34
N GLU A 712 -9.22 -14.20 32.96
CA GLU A 712 -9.33 -13.31 34.12
C GLU A 712 -10.03 -11.99 33.76
N TYR A 713 -9.69 -11.41 32.60
CA TYR A 713 -10.32 -10.19 32.09
C TYR A 713 -11.81 -10.43 31.81
N TYR A 714 -12.15 -11.57 31.20
CA TYR A 714 -13.54 -11.97 30.96
C TYR A 714 -14.35 -12.15 32.26
N GLU A 715 -13.74 -12.68 33.33
CA GLU A 715 -14.44 -12.94 34.59
C GLU A 715 -14.59 -11.69 35.47
N GLN A 716 -13.68 -10.73 35.35
CA GLN A 716 -13.65 -9.50 36.16
C GLN A 716 -14.47 -8.35 35.58
N ASP A 717 -14.62 -8.27 34.26
CA ASP A 717 -15.37 -7.20 33.58
C ASP A 717 -16.77 -7.67 33.15
N GLU A 718 -17.80 -7.17 33.84
CA GLU A 718 -19.18 -7.60 33.59
C GLU A 718 -19.71 -7.22 32.21
N GLU A 719 -19.31 -6.05 31.68
CA GLU A 719 -19.73 -5.61 30.36
C GLU A 719 -19.06 -6.45 29.28
N LEU A 720 -17.75 -6.70 29.41
CA LEU A 720 -17.03 -7.59 28.51
C LEU A 720 -17.65 -8.98 28.48
N ARG A 721 -17.96 -9.52 29.68
CA ARG A 721 -18.63 -10.81 29.84
C ARG A 721 -19.97 -10.84 29.13
N GLN A 722 -20.78 -9.79 29.28
CA GLN A 722 -22.08 -9.67 28.61
C GLN A 722 -21.92 -9.69 27.08
N VAL A 723 -21.01 -8.88 26.53
CA VAL A 723 -20.76 -8.80 25.08
C VAL A 723 -20.34 -10.16 24.52
N LEU A 724 -19.33 -10.79 25.12
CA LEU A 724 -18.83 -12.08 24.64
C LEU A 724 -19.87 -13.20 24.81
N THR A 725 -20.69 -13.14 25.86
CA THR A 725 -21.82 -14.07 26.04
C THR A 725 -22.87 -13.89 24.94
N GLN A 726 -23.24 -12.66 24.60
CA GLN A 726 -24.20 -12.38 23.53
C GLN A 726 -23.71 -12.92 22.17
N ILE A 727 -22.42 -12.73 21.87
CA ILE A 727 -21.81 -13.28 20.65
C ILE A 727 -21.84 -14.82 20.68
N ALA A 728 -21.40 -15.44 21.78
CA ALA A 728 -21.30 -16.90 21.90
C ALA A 728 -22.66 -17.62 21.92
N THR A 729 -23.71 -16.95 22.39
CA THR A 729 -25.07 -17.50 22.51
C THR A 729 -25.96 -17.19 21.31
N GLY A 730 -25.44 -16.46 20.31
CA GLY A 730 -26.15 -16.23 19.06
C GLY A 730 -27.09 -15.03 19.05
N ALA A 731 -26.91 -14.04 19.94
CA ALA A 731 -27.75 -12.84 19.96
C ALA A 731 -27.73 -12.08 18.61
N PHE A 732 -26.61 -12.14 17.89
CA PHE A 732 -26.42 -11.54 16.57
C PHE A 732 -26.55 -12.54 15.42
N SER A 733 -26.74 -13.83 15.71
CA SER A 733 -26.88 -14.89 14.72
C SER A 733 -27.94 -15.91 15.13
N PRO A 734 -29.22 -15.51 15.30
CA PRO A 734 -30.27 -16.37 15.87
C PRO A 734 -30.55 -17.62 15.02
N GLY A 735 -30.33 -17.56 13.71
CA GLY A 735 -30.44 -18.72 12.81
C GLY A 735 -29.29 -19.74 12.95
N GLU A 736 -28.18 -19.35 13.56
CA GLU A 736 -27.01 -20.19 13.79
C GLU A 736 -26.31 -19.78 15.10
N PRO A 737 -26.88 -20.12 16.28
CA PRO A 737 -26.40 -19.56 17.55
C PRO A 737 -24.96 -19.91 17.92
N GLY A 738 -24.40 -20.99 17.35
CA GLY A 738 -23.02 -21.41 17.56
C GLY A 738 -21.99 -20.77 16.63
N ARG A 739 -22.40 -19.91 15.68
CA ARG A 739 -21.56 -19.38 14.59
C ARG A 739 -20.23 -18.79 15.07
N TYR A 740 -20.25 -18.05 16.18
CA TYR A 740 -19.09 -17.28 16.66
C TYR A 740 -18.38 -17.91 17.87
N ARG A 741 -18.65 -19.19 18.17
CA ARG A 741 -18.00 -19.88 19.29
C ARG A 741 -16.48 -19.93 19.14
N ASP A 742 -15.98 -20.33 17.96
CA ASP A 742 -14.53 -20.42 17.71
C ASP A 742 -13.84 -19.06 17.88
N LEU A 743 -14.51 -17.97 17.49
CA LEU A 743 -14.01 -16.61 17.65
C LEU A 743 -13.95 -16.24 19.14
N VAL A 744 -15.00 -16.51 19.92
CA VAL A 744 -15.01 -16.23 21.37
C VAL A 744 -14.01 -17.13 22.11
N ASP A 745 -13.89 -18.40 21.74
CA ASP A 745 -12.92 -19.33 22.31
C ASP A 745 -11.48 -18.91 22.00
N SER A 746 -11.21 -18.32 20.83
CA SER A 746 -9.89 -17.75 20.53
C SER A 746 -9.48 -16.67 21.51
N LEU A 747 -10.46 -15.89 22.01
CA LEU A 747 -10.23 -14.84 23.00
C LEU A 747 -10.12 -15.41 24.42
N ILE A 748 -11.04 -16.28 24.85
CA ILE A 748 -11.13 -16.68 26.26
C ILE A 748 -10.22 -17.90 26.57
N ASN A 749 -10.14 -18.85 25.64
CA ASN A 749 -9.60 -20.19 25.87
C ASN A 749 -8.26 -20.44 25.18
N PHE A 750 -7.99 -19.77 24.06
CA PHE A 750 -6.79 -20.01 23.25
C PHE A 750 -5.78 -18.87 23.29
N GLY A 751 -5.83 -18.07 24.37
CA GLY A 751 -4.74 -17.19 24.77
C GLY A 751 -4.79 -15.77 24.21
N ASP A 752 -5.77 -15.42 23.36
CA ASP A 752 -5.96 -14.06 22.84
C ASP A 752 -4.63 -13.41 22.41
N HIS A 753 -4.03 -13.98 21.35
CA HIS A 753 -2.65 -13.66 20.96
C HIS A 753 -2.38 -12.15 20.83
N TYR A 754 -3.40 -11.39 20.41
CA TYR A 754 -3.34 -9.93 20.22
C TYR A 754 -3.91 -9.12 21.38
N GLN A 755 -4.06 -9.72 22.55
CA GLN A 755 -4.44 -9.10 23.82
C GLN A 755 -5.64 -8.13 23.70
N VAL A 756 -6.66 -8.55 22.94
CA VAL A 756 -7.91 -7.79 22.78
C VAL A 756 -8.57 -7.56 24.15
N LEU A 757 -8.59 -8.58 25.01
CA LEU A 757 -9.26 -8.48 26.31
C LEU A 757 -8.47 -7.63 27.31
N ALA A 758 -7.13 -7.60 27.19
CA ALA A 758 -6.28 -6.79 28.06
C ALA A 758 -6.52 -5.27 27.88
N ASP A 759 -6.75 -4.83 26.64
CA ASP A 759 -6.93 -3.41 26.33
C ASP A 759 -8.41 -2.98 26.33
N TYR A 760 -9.36 -3.92 26.33
CA TYR A 760 -10.80 -3.65 26.18
C TYR A 760 -11.32 -2.55 27.12
N ARG A 761 -11.05 -2.65 28.43
CA ARG A 761 -11.56 -1.68 29.41
C ARG A 761 -10.99 -0.28 29.15
N SER A 762 -9.68 -0.18 28.97
CA SER A 762 -9.03 1.10 28.68
C SER A 762 -9.51 1.74 27.37
N TYR A 763 -9.88 0.91 26.37
CA TYR A 763 -10.47 1.38 25.12
C TYR A 763 -11.88 1.94 25.33
N VAL A 764 -12.75 1.23 26.06
CA VAL A 764 -14.11 1.68 26.40
C VAL A 764 -14.05 3.00 27.17
N ASP A 765 -13.20 3.10 28.19
CA ASP A 765 -13.06 4.30 29.00
C ASP A 765 -12.51 5.49 28.18
N CYS A 766 -11.64 5.23 27.20
CA CYS A 766 -11.14 6.24 26.29
C CYS A 766 -12.22 6.74 25.32
N GLN A 767 -13.09 5.84 24.83
CA GLN A 767 -14.24 6.20 23.99
C GLN A 767 -15.25 7.10 24.71
N GLU A 768 -15.38 6.98 26.04
CA GLU A 768 -16.19 7.91 26.84
C GLU A 768 -15.61 9.34 26.83
N LYS A 769 -14.28 9.48 26.87
CA LYS A 769 -13.61 10.80 26.74
C LYS A 769 -13.85 11.42 25.37
N VAL A 770 -13.93 10.60 24.32
CA VAL A 770 -14.29 11.07 22.98
C VAL A 770 -15.70 11.66 22.98
N ASP A 771 -16.68 10.97 23.57
CA ASP A 771 -18.06 11.47 23.68
C ASP A 771 -18.13 12.78 24.46
N GLN A 772 -17.42 12.87 25.59
CA GLN A 772 -17.35 14.09 26.40
C GLN A 772 -16.79 15.28 25.60
N LEU A 773 -15.72 15.07 24.82
CA LEU A 773 -15.14 16.13 24.00
C LEU A 773 -16.07 16.54 22.85
N TYR A 774 -16.72 15.58 22.19
CA TYR A 774 -17.56 15.85 21.03
C TYR A 774 -18.82 16.68 21.37
N GLN A 775 -19.23 16.68 22.64
CA GLN A 775 -20.27 17.59 23.17
C GLN A 775 -19.83 19.07 23.22
N HIS A 776 -18.54 19.35 22.97
CA HIS A 776 -17.96 20.69 22.89
C HIS A 776 -17.42 20.96 21.47
N PRO A 777 -18.29 21.33 20.50
CA PRO A 777 -17.90 21.43 19.08
C PRO A 777 -16.77 22.42 18.79
N GLU A 778 -16.64 23.48 19.58
CA GLU A 778 -15.56 24.46 19.43
C GLU A 778 -14.21 23.84 19.81
N GLU A 779 -14.14 23.25 20.99
CA GLU A 779 -12.94 22.57 21.48
C GLU A 779 -12.54 21.42 20.54
N TRP A 780 -13.50 20.60 20.09
CA TRP A 780 -13.24 19.56 19.09
C TRP A 780 -12.60 20.12 17.82
N THR A 781 -13.12 21.25 17.33
CA THR A 781 -12.61 21.91 16.11
C THR A 781 -11.20 22.44 16.31
N ILE A 782 -10.92 23.06 17.46
CA ILE A 782 -9.57 23.55 17.82
C ILE A 782 -8.58 22.38 17.82
N ARG A 783 -8.91 21.25 18.44
CA ARG A 783 -8.04 20.06 18.46
C ARG A 783 -7.85 19.45 17.07
N ALA A 784 -8.90 19.44 16.24
CA ALA A 784 -8.80 18.99 14.85
C ALA A 784 -7.89 19.91 14.02
N MET A 785 -7.96 21.22 14.22
CA MET A 785 -7.05 22.19 13.59
C MET A 785 -5.60 22.02 14.07
N HIS A 786 -5.38 21.75 15.36
CA HIS A 786 -4.05 21.42 15.87
C HIS A 786 -3.49 20.15 15.24
N ASN A 787 -4.31 19.13 14.99
CA ASN A 787 -3.89 17.97 14.22
C ASN A 787 -3.45 18.41 12.82
N ILE A 788 -4.33 19.03 12.03
CA ILE A 788 -4.04 19.49 10.66
C ILE A 788 -2.72 20.29 10.61
N ALA A 789 -2.57 21.27 11.51
CA ALA A 789 -1.42 22.16 11.53
C ALA A 789 -0.08 21.47 11.87
N ASN A 790 -0.12 20.31 12.53
CA ASN A 790 1.07 19.58 12.97
C ASN A 790 1.40 18.36 12.10
N MET A 791 0.64 18.10 11.03
CA MET A 791 0.87 16.92 10.18
C MET A 791 1.96 17.11 9.09
N GLY A 792 2.63 18.26 9.03
CA GLY A 792 3.63 18.56 8.00
C GLY A 792 4.77 17.54 7.89
N TYR A 793 5.23 16.99 9.03
CA TYR A 793 6.30 15.97 9.09
C TYR A 793 5.95 14.68 8.33
N PHE A 794 4.67 14.36 8.20
CA PHE A 794 4.18 13.11 7.60
C PHE A 794 3.94 13.23 6.09
N SER A 795 4.46 14.27 5.43
CA SER A 795 4.52 14.32 3.97
C SER A 795 5.47 13.25 3.43
N SER A 796 5.05 12.52 2.40
CA SER A 796 5.94 11.61 1.69
C SER A 796 7.11 12.33 0.98
N ASP A 797 7.01 13.64 0.75
CA ASP A 797 8.13 14.42 0.17
C ASP A 797 9.31 14.47 1.12
N ARG A 798 9.03 14.68 2.42
CA ARG A 798 10.05 14.66 3.48
C ARG A 798 10.73 13.30 3.54
N THR A 799 9.93 12.23 3.59
CA THR A 799 10.46 10.85 3.57
C THR A 799 11.33 10.60 2.34
N ILE A 800 10.86 10.97 1.14
CA ILE A 800 11.63 10.78 -0.10
C ILE A 800 12.92 11.61 -0.13
N GLN A 801 12.90 12.83 0.42
CA GLN A 801 14.09 13.66 0.51
C GLN A 801 15.15 12.99 1.42
N GLU A 802 14.75 12.45 2.57
CA GLU A 802 15.66 11.69 3.45
C GLU A 802 16.23 10.44 2.76
N TYR A 803 15.41 9.68 2.04
CA TYR A 803 15.89 8.55 1.24
C TYR A 803 16.88 9.00 0.16
N ALA A 804 16.59 10.09 -0.54
CA ALA A 804 17.43 10.64 -1.59
C ALA A 804 18.78 11.10 -1.06
N ASP A 805 18.81 11.74 0.11
CA ASP A 805 20.03 12.30 0.69
C ASP A 805 20.89 11.26 1.41
N GLU A 806 20.27 10.35 2.17
CA GLU A 806 20.98 9.45 3.09
C GLU A 806 21.22 8.03 2.55
N ILE A 807 20.44 7.59 1.55
CA ILE A 807 20.48 6.21 1.04
C ILE A 807 20.81 6.20 -0.46
N TRP A 808 19.99 6.84 -1.30
CA TRP A 808 20.13 6.73 -2.75
C TRP A 808 21.19 7.67 -3.33
N HIS A 809 21.46 8.78 -2.64
CA HIS A 809 22.34 9.87 -3.08
C HIS A 809 22.01 10.34 -4.51
N ILE A 810 20.72 10.64 -4.74
CA ILE A 810 20.21 11.17 -6.02
C ILE A 810 19.87 12.66 -5.87
N LYS A 811 19.89 13.39 -6.99
CA LYS A 811 19.61 14.84 -7.00
C LYS A 811 18.54 15.20 -8.03
N PRO A 812 17.79 16.30 -7.84
CA PRO A 812 16.79 16.74 -8.80
C PRO A 812 17.38 17.00 -10.18
N VAL A 813 16.63 16.63 -11.21
CA VAL A 813 16.98 16.86 -12.62
C VAL A 813 16.66 18.30 -12.99
N ARG A 814 17.55 18.96 -13.72
CA ARG A 814 17.28 20.29 -14.28
C ARG A 814 16.46 20.15 -15.56
N LEU A 815 15.28 20.75 -15.64
CA LEU A 815 14.36 20.64 -16.77
C LEU A 815 14.37 21.84 -17.70
#